data_AF-A0A7C7CML5-F1
#
_entry.id   AF-A0A7C7CML5-F1
#
_cell.length_a   1.000
_cell.length_b   1.000
_cell.length_c   1.000
_cell.angle_alpha   90.00
_cell.angle_beta   90.00
_cell.angle_gamma   90.00
#
_symmetry.space_group_name_H-M   'P 1'
#
loop_
_entity.id
_entity.type
_entity.pdbx_description
1 polymer ?
#
loop_
_entity_poly.entity_id
_entity_poly.type
_entity_poly.pdbx_seq_one_letter_code
_entity_poly.pdbx_strand_id
1 'polypeptide(L)'
;MKKIIVISLILVLSTLVLPLAIAQEEVLPPDVEYEPEMRMTRLFAHSTDTLSPELVEQAEMYTHNFPGGIFSGQSDGPTFTSPSFVRNAPIGSEDWNFTLWASGNGQVDIDLFLFIDGTELDQVNSGGISLSEEKQSIDFTGGNLPDNISIDQTLSIRWTVNSGAIPVFEQSDCTIHWGSSETPTNLTITAGMYQIDDPYLENEGTPFRGGGENYSRSEVVWAVQARWALGENQIEKGTLLIHVDDGGKELILEPNGEGIKSDSGIYRWEFEEWEDGVILSAHAMWNDTSGNHGMTNQVVEMMDPKGPSILSSGLKNTLFFLTIPVLIGVGFWLKGRYETLEENAKELGHGPSKEGDLKRLILATTFLIAGINNALILYTFHTRELGASEDIVILHLCLLAFGLGAFGPIWGAIADKWGHRKQLMAFAIIGSSLLMLTFPFLPLNAYILVSTLQIALFSAVRMGVAVGTEWYPEQKGEFLGVLYAFASFAAAIGSMVCSKLYVTLLPTSTTFAMLGIVGVSVPALLFGAWMIMKFEGDEFSWPVWMLKGGKKPEVVKLTISEKLSMFRGMLRFESKWALLCLLGVTLVAIPRGAVVLTALRYLEVVGFDVDFTGLLEAWAVIAVLVLYAIIGRVCDDRGPQTVLLWSAATYGTLWSIFSIGLPPMIAVLIFVVPIYPMLLVSNDALMAKFTNNEERNRGIGMASLVAFLGQSIGILAGFFALGYLISSGKTDIAAYETFYRANVPLWILAIGFTFWLAKRIDSSEVIDAEISE
;
A
#
# COMPACT_ATOMS: atom_id res chain seq x y z
N MET A 1 -17.69 32.73 9.91
CA MET A 1 -17.98 31.27 9.87
C MET A 1 -18.29 30.76 8.46
N LYS A 2 -19.36 31.20 7.75
CA LYS A 2 -19.59 30.83 6.33
C LYS A 2 -18.34 31.01 5.45
N LYS A 3 -17.62 32.13 5.60
CA LYS A 3 -16.38 32.38 4.86
C LYS A 3 -15.25 31.40 5.21
N ILE A 4 -15.05 31.02 6.47
CA ILE A 4 -13.98 30.09 6.87
C ILE A 4 -14.31 28.66 6.42
N ILE A 5 -15.57 28.23 6.55
CA ILE A 5 -16.03 26.90 6.11
C ILE A 5 -15.93 26.78 4.59
N VAL A 6 -16.38 27.81 3.85
CA VAL A 6 -16.26 27.86 2.39
C VAL A 6 -14.78 27.91 1.99
N ILE A 7 -13.94 28.68 2.68
CA ILE A 7 -12.50 28.74 2.41
C ILE A 7 -11.81 27.41 2.72
N SER A 8 -12.14 26.71 3.80
CA SER A 8 -11.58 25.39 4.12
C SER A 8 -12.06 24.32 3.14
N LEU A 9 -13.35 24.32 2.76
CA LEU A 9 -13.89 23.42 1.75
C LEU A 9 -13.28 23.71 0.36
N ILE A 10 -13.09 24.98 0.01
CA ILE A 10 -12.40 25.42 -1.21
C ILE A 10 -10.92 25.05 -1.15
N LEU A 11 -10.25 25.20 -0.01
CA LEU A 11 -8.84 24.80 0.16
C LEU A 11 -8.70 23.29 -0.07
N VAL A 12 -9.55 22.47 0.57
CA VAL A 12 -9.61 21.01 0.35
C VAL A 12 -9.87 20.68 -1.11
N LEU A 13 -10.90 21.28 -1.71
CA LEU A 13 -11.24 21.07 -3.13
C LEU A 13 -10.10 21.54 -4.06
N SER A 14 -9.40 22.62 -3.74
CA SER A 14 -8.30 23.14 -4.55
C SER A 14 -7.02 22.33 -4.41
N THR A 15 -6.75 21.74 -3.24
CA THR A 15 -5.58 20.88 -3.03
C THR A 15 -5.75 19.50 -3.65
N LEU A 16 -6.99 19.02 -3.80
CA LEU A 16 -7.32 17.76 -4.48
C LEU A 16 -7.39 17.89 -6.01
N VAL A 17 -7.31 19.11 -6.55
CA VAL A 17 -7.40 19.42 -8.00
C VAL A 17 -6.04 19.86 -8.57
N LEU A 18 -4.98 19.92 -7.75
CA LEU A 18 -3.63 20.24 -8.25
C LEU A 18 -3.08 19.06 -9.08
N PRO A 19 -2.58 19.30 -10.30
CA PRO A 19 -1.97 18.26 -11.10
C PRO A 19 -0.70 17.75 -10.41
N LEU A 20 -0.61 16.42 -10.28
CA LEU A 20 0.58 15.73 -9.80
C LEU A 20 1.72 15.99 -10.79
N ALA A 21 2.66 16.87 -10.42
CA ALA A 21 3.96 16.91 -11.07
C ALA A 21 4.90 16.00 -10.28
N ILE A 22 5.13 14.80 -10.81
CA ILE A 22 6.17 13.88 -10.31
C ILE A 22 7.48 14.30 -10.99
N ALA A 23 8.51 14.55 -10.19
CA ALA A 23 9.87 14.63 -10.73
C ALA A 23 10.38 13.18 -10.84
N GLN A 24 10.58 12.69 -12.06
CA GLN A 24 11.23 11.40 -12.31
C GLN A 24 12.72 11.52 -11.96
N GLU A 25 13.19 10.69 -11.03
CA GLU A 25 14.61 10.34 -10.93
C GLU A 25 14.94 9.40 -12.09
N GLU A 26 16.07 9.64 -12.76
CA GLU A 26 16.54 8.83 -13.88
C GLU A 26 17.00 7.46 -13.34
N VAL A 27 16.22 6.40 -13.61
CA VAL A 27 16.53 5.04 -13.19
C VAL A 27 17.64 4.49 -14.10
N LEU A 28 18.81 4.23 -13.52
CA LEU A 28 19.93 3.65 -14.25
C LEU A 28 19.71 2.15 -14.50
N PRO A 29 20.24 1.58 -15.59
CA PRO A 29 20.21 0.14 -15.83
C PRO A 29 20.88 -0.62 -14.66
N PRO A 30 20.37 -1.81 -14.29
CA PRO A 30 20.98 -2.62 -13.25
C PRO A 30 22.42 -3.04 -13.61
N ASP A 31 23.30 -3.05 -12.60
CA ASP A 31 24.69 -3.52 -12.76
C ASP A 31 24.71 -5.05 -12.91
N VAL A 32 24.66 -5.52 -14.17
CA VAL A 32 24.79 -6.94 -14.54
C VAL A 32 26.22 -7.23 -15.05
N GLU A 33 26.79 -8.35 -14.62
CA GLU A 33 28.08 -8.85 -15.12
C GLU A 33 27.98 -9.21 -16.61
N TYR A 34 29.00 -8.86 -17.38
CA TYR A 34 28.99 -9.07 -18.83
C TYR A 34 29.60 -10.45 -19.18
N GLU A 35 28.75 -11.40 -19.53
CA GLU A 35 29.08 -12.77 -19.94
C GLU A 35 28.33 -13.12 -21.24
N PRO A 36 28.72 -12.55 -22.40
CA PRO A 36 28.04 -12.82 -23.67
C PRO A 36 28.20 -14.28 -24.09
N GLU A 37 27.20 -14.80 -24.81
CA GLU A 37 27.28 -16.16 -25.35
C GLU A 37 28.45 -16.26 -26.35
N MET A 38 29.38 -17.17 -26.07
CA MET A 38 30.58 -17.39 -26.86
C MET A 38 30.25 -18.25 -28.08
N ARG A 39 30.44 -17.71 -29.29
CA ARG A 39 30.19 -18.45 -30.53
C ARG A 39 31.38 -18.41 -31.46
N MET A 40 31.58 -19.53 -32.16
CA MET A 40 32.58 -19.62 -33.20
C MET A 40 32.14 -18.81 -34.42
N THR A 41 32.75 -17.65 -34.60
CA THR A 41 32.51 -16.74 -35.71
C THR A 41 33.58 -16.97 -36.77
N ARG A 42 33.16 -17.24 -38.01
CA ARG A 42 34.08 -17.43 -39.14
C ARG A 42 34.46 -16.06 -39.70
N LEU A 43 35.74 -15.69 -39.60
CA LEU A 43 36.28 -14.47 -40.21
C LEU A 43 36.72 -14.72 -41.66
N PHE A 44 37.15 -15.95 -41.96
CA PHE A 44 37.51 -16.41 -43.31
C PHE A 44 36.88 -17.78 -43.58
N ALA A 45 36.27 -17.95 -44.76
CA ALA A 45 35.80 -19.26 -45.21
C ALA A 45 35.96 -19.43 -46.72
N HIS A 46 36.32 -20.64 -47.15
CA HIS A 46 36.22 -21.02 -48.56
C HIS A 46 34.73 -21.12 -48.96
N SER A 47 34.20 -20.00 -49.49
CA SER A 47 32.92 -19.81 -50.20
C SER A 47 32.39 -18.37 -50.09
N THR A 48 33.02 -17.52 -49.26
CA THR A 48 32.73 -16.08 -49.23
C THR A 48 33.72 -15.35 -50.15
N ASP A 49 33.25 -14.40 -50.98
CA ASP A 49 34.02 -13.60 -51.96
C ASP A 49 35.09 -12.67 -51.33
N THR A 50 35.65 -13.02 -50.17
CA THR A 50 36.29 -12.10 -49.23
C THR A 50 37.75 -12.41 -48.92
N LEU A 51 38.41 -13.33 -49.64
CA LEU A 51 39.88 -13.29 -49.68
C LEU A 51 40.27 -11.91 -50.24
N SER A 52 41.20 -11.21 -49.59
CA SER A 52 41.51 -9.82 -49.95
C SER A 52 41.80 -9.69 -51.47
N PRO A 53 41.51 -8.55 -52.10
CA PRO A 53 41.75 -8.36 -53.54
C PRO A 53 43.18 -8.69 -53.98
N GLU A 54 44.16 -8.55 -53.08
CA GLU A 54 45.58 -8.87 -53.35
C GLU A 54 45.86 -10.38 -53.45
N LEU A 55 45.02 -11.23 -52.85
CA LEU A 55 45.20 -12.68 -52.82
C LEU A 55 44.42 -13.42 -53.90
N VAL A 56 43.31 -12.85 -54.36
CA VAL A 56 42.57 -13.38 -55.52
C VAL A 56 43.47 -13.40 -56.78
N GLU A 57 44.49 -12.54 -56.83
CA GLU A 57 45.46 -12.48 -57.94
C GLU A 57 46.67 -13.43 -57.78
N GLN A 58 46.87 -14.10 -56.63
CA GLN A 58 47.95 -15.07 -56.42
C GLN A 58 47.48 -16.51 -56.64
N ALA A 59 48.39 -17.40 -57.04
CA ALA A 59 48.09 -18.82 -57.18
C ALA A 59 47.65 -19.41 -55.83
N GLU A 60 46.63 -20.29 -55.82
CA GLU A 60 46.09 -21.04 -54.66
C GLU A 60 47.10 -21.99 -53.96
N MET A 61 48.39 -21.83 -54.30
CA MET A 61 49.49 -22.58 -53.75
C MET A 61 50.78 -21.76 -53.74
N TYR A 62 51.62 -21.99 -52.74
CA TYR A 62 52.96 -21.41 -52.63
C TYR A 62 53.96 -22.49 -52.24
N THR A 63 54.99 -22.65 -53.08
CA THR A 63 56.01 -23.68 -52.89
C THR A 63 57.28 -23.08 -52.28
N HIS A 64 57.59 -23.51 -51.06
CA HIS A 64 58.85 -23.26 -50.37
C HIS A 64 59.86 -24.35 -50.76
N ASN A 65 60.95 -23.95 -51.43
CA ASN A 65 62.01 -24.86 -51.84
C ASN A 65 63.25 -24.66 -50.97
N PHE A 66 63.76 -25.75 -50.37
CA PHE A 66 64.97 -25.73 -49.55
C PHE A 66 66.08 -26.53 -50.23
N PRO A 67 66.97 -25.87 -50.99
CA PRO A 67 68.08 -26.57 -51.66
C PRO A 67 69.10 -27.09 -50.64
N GLY A 68 69.62 -28.31 -50.85
CA GLY A 68 70.64 -28.90 -49.98
C GLY A 68 71.96 -28.10 -49.99
N GLY A 69 72.45 -27.70 -48.81
CA GLY A 69 73.66 -26.89 -48.60
C GLY A 69 73.74 -26.33 -47.18
N ILE A 70 74.91 -25.82 -46.76
CA ILE A 70 75.27 -25.46 -45.36
C ILE A 70 74.34 -24.41 -44.70
N PHE A 71 73.45 -23.76 -45.46
CA PHE A 71 72.44 -22.83 -44.95
C PHE A 71 71.11 -23.02 -45.71
N SER A 72 70.21 -23.89 -45.24
CA SER A 72 68.78 -23.79 -45.59
C SER A 72 68.14 -22.76 -44.65
N GLY A 73 67.70 -21.63 -45.21
CA GLY A 73 67.07 -20.54 -44.45
C GLY A 73 65.55 -20.70 -44.35
N GLN A 74 64.92 -19.92 -43.46
CA GLN A 74 63.47 -19.82 -43.34
C GLN A 74 62.86 -19.23 -44.64
N SER A 75 61.66 -19.65 -44.99
CA SER A 75 60.94 -19.16 -46.18
C SER A 75 59.55 -18.66 -45.81
N ASP A 76 59.32 -17.36 -45.96
CA ASP A 76 58.04 -16.73 -45.65
C ASP A 76 57.02 -16.95 -46.78
N GLY A 77 55.78 -17.23 -46.39
CA GLY A 77 54.63 -17.27 -47.26
C GLY A 77 53.96 -15.90 -47.42
N PRO A 78 52.94 -15.79 -48.29
CA PRO A 78 52.12 -14.59 -48.37
C PRO A 78 51.37 -14.30 -47.06
N THR A 79 50.87 -13.07 -46.94
CA THR A 79 50.10 -12.61 -45.77
C THR A 79 48.62 -12.56 -46.12
N PHE A 80 47.77 -13.19 -45.30
CA PHE A 80 46.31 -13.20 -45.43
C PHE A 80 45.68 -12.13 -44.53
N THR A 81 45.03 -11.12 -45.10
CA THR A 81 44.41 -10.02 -44.34
C THR A 81 42.89 -10.09 -44.39
N SER A 82 42.25 -9.91 -43.23
CA SER A 82 40.79 -9.94 -43.10
C SER A 82 40.17 -8.61 -43.54
N PRO A 83 38.89 -8.60 -43.93
CA PRO A 83 38.10 -7.37 -43.89
C PRO A 83 38.12 -6.77 -42.48
N SER A 84 37.98 -5.46 -42.39
CA SER A 84 37.84 -4.75 -41.12
C SER A 84 36.60 -5.21 -40.35
N PHE A 85 36.75 -5.41 -39.03
CA PHE A 85 35.64 -5.74 -38.13
C PHE A 85 35.88 -5.14 -36.74
N VAL A 86 34.80 -4.95 -35.97
CA VAL A 86 34.89 -4.44 -34.59
C VAL A 86 34.80 -5.62 -33.63
N ARG A 87 35.68 -5.63 -32.61
CA ARG A 87 35.61 -6.55 -31.48
C ARG A 87 35.78 -5.77 -30.17
N ASN A 88 34.90 -6.00 -29.21
CA ASN A 88 34.99 -5.47 -27.86
C ASN A 88 34.57 -6.57 -26.87
N ALA A 89 35.54 -7.34 -26.36
CA ALA A 89 35.31 -8.50 -25.51
C ALA A 89 36.30 -8.50 -24.31
N PRO A 90 35.84 -8.65 -23.06
CA PRO A 90 36.75 -8.74 -21.92
C PRO A 90 37.38 -10.14 -21.78
N ILE A 91 38.72 -10.19 -21.76
CA ILE A 91 39.65 -11.20 -21.21
C ILE A 91 39.10 -12.64 -20.98
N GLY A 92 39.68 -13.63 -21.68
CA GLY A 92 40.15 -14.84 -20.98
C GLY A 92 39.84 -16.26 -21.49
N SER A 93 39.15 -16.48 -22.63
CA SER A 93 38.99 -17.86 -23.16
C SER A 93 38.67 -17.93 -24.67
N GLU A 94 39.33 -17.09 -25.47
CA GLU A 94 39.05 -16.97 -26.90
C GLU A 94 40.22 -17.51 -27.73
N ASP A 95 40.03 -18.72 -28.25
CA ASP A 95 40.95 -19.34 -29.19
C ASP A 95 40.62 -18.87 -30.62
N TRP A 96 41.66 -18.62 -31.40
CA TRP A 96 41.56 -18.56 -32.85
C TRP A 96 42.05 -19.88 -33.45
N ASN A 97 41.33 -20.38 -34.44
CA ASN A 97 41.71 -21.58 -35.18
C ASN A 97 41.93 -21.24 -36.64
N PHE A 98 43.04 -21.71 -37.19
CA PHE A 98 43.40 -21.53 -38.59
C PHE A 98 43.85 -22.83 -39.23
N THR A 99 43.26 -23.20 -40.36
CA THR A 99 43.63 -24.42 -41.09
C THR A 99 44.41 -24.09 -42.37
N LEU A 100 45.62 -24.63 -42.49
CA LEU A 100 46.43 -24.65 -43.72
C LEU A 100 46.52 -26.06 -44.28
N TRP A 101 46.81 -26.18 -45.58
CA TRP A 101 47.06 -27.47 -46.22
C TRP A 101 48.47 -27.51 -46.76
N ALA A 102 49.24 -28.56 -46.47
CA ALA A 102 50.60 -28.71 -46.97
C ALA A 102 50.78 -30.03 -47.73
N SER A 103 51.68 -30.06 -48.70
CA SER A 103 52.18 -31.28 -49.37
C SER A 103 53.64 -31.08 -49.75
N GLY A 104 54.41 -32.15 -49.92
CA GLY A 104 55.80 -32.07 -50.35
C GLY A 104 56.65 -33.20 -49.79
N ASN A 105 57.95 -32.99 -49.64
CA ASN A 105 58.89 -33.99 -49.18
C ASN A 105 59.81 -33.47 -48.08
N GLY A 106 60.10 -34.34 -47.10
CA GLY A 106 60.96 -34.04 -45.94
C GLY A 106 60.18 -33.62 -44.69
N GLN A 107 60.92 -33.16 -43.67
CA GLN A 107 60.36 -32.68 -42.41
C GLN A 107 60.46 -31.14 -42.35
N VAL A 108 59.38 -30.47 -42.00
CA VAL A 108 59.32 -29.00 -41.87
C VAL A 108 58.63 -28.57 -40.58
N ASP A 109 59.02 -27.40 -40.07
CA ASP A 109 58.32 -26.69 -39.00
C ASP A 109 57.68 -25.43 -39.59
N ILE A 110 56.38 -25.25 -39.36
CA ILE A 110 55.64 -24.08 -39.84
C ILE A 110 55.32 -23.21 -38.63
N ASP A 111 55.85 -21.98 -38.65
CA ASP A 111 55.49 -20.93 -37.70
C ASP A 111 54.36 -20.10 -38.30
N LEU A 112 53.21 -20.05 -37.65
CA LEU A 112 52.11 -19.17 -38.01
C LEU A 112 52.12 -17.93 -37.12
N PHE A 113 52.08 -16.76 -37.73
CA PHE A 113 52.08 -15.47 -37.07
C PHE A 113 50.76 -14.75 -37.32
N LEU A 114 50.14 -14.28 -36.25
CA LEU A 114 48.97 -13.42 -36.29
C LEU A 114 49.39 -11.97 -36.03
N PHE A 115 48.90 -11.04 -36.85
CA PHE A 115 49.19 -9.61 -36.75
C PHE A 115 47.91 -8.79 -36.66
N ILE A 116 48.00 -7.63 -36.03
CA ILE A 116 47.03 -6.53 -36.14
C ILE A 116 47.74 -5.28 -36.62
N ASP A 117 47.32 -4.72 -37.74
CA ASP A 117 47.93 -3.53 -38.37
C ASP A 117 49.47 -3.62 -38.51
N GLY A 118 49.98 -4.84 -38.76
CA GLY A 118 51.40 -5.13 -38.89
C GLY A 118 52.18 -5.36 -37.59
N THR A 119 51.52 -5.28 -36.42
CA THR A 119 52.10 -5.67 -35.12
C THR A 119 51.78 -7.12 -34.81
N GLU A 120 52.79 -7.94 -34.50
CA GLU A 120 52.62 -9.36 -34.16
C GLU A 120 51.89 -9.51 -32.82
N LEU A 121 50.85 -10.34 -32.80
CA LEU A 121 50.01 -10.65 -31.65
C LEU A 121 50.28 -12.03 -31.07
N ASP A 122 50.47 -13.02 -31.95
CA ASP A 122 50.60 -14.41 -31.54
C ASP A 122 51.47 -15.20 -32.54
N GLN A 123 52.18 -16.21 -32.05
CA GLN A 123 52.98 -17.13 -32.86
C GLN A 123 52.71 -18.57 -32.42
N VAL A 124 52.27 -19.40 -33.36
CA VAL A 124 51.99 -20.83 -33.11
C VAL A 124 52.84 -21.68 -34.06
N ASN A 125 53.62 -22.60 -33.47
CA ASN A 125 54.45 -23.52 -34.22
C ASN A 125 53.73 -24.86 -34.43
N SER A 126 53.86 -25.45 -35.62
CA SER A 126 53.20 -26.70 -35.99
C SER A 126 53.80 -27.98 -35.36
N GLY A 127 54.98 -27.89 -34.73
CA GLY A 127 55.60 -28.99 -33.98
C GLY A 127 56.16 -30.15 -34.81
N GLY A 128 56.84 -29.88 -35.93
CA GLY A 128 57.54 -30.88 -36.75
C GLY A 128 56.61 -31.74 -37.57
N ILE A 129 56.40 -31.37 -38.83
CA ILE A 129 55.52 -32.09 -39.76
C ILE A 129 56.35 -32.86 -40.78
N SER A 130 56.08 -34.16 -40.91
CA SER A 130 56.56 -34.96 -42.04
C SER A 130 55.63 -34.75 -43.24
N LEU A 131 56.18 -34.25 -44.34
CA LEU A 131 55.43 -34.00 -45.56
C LEU A 131 55.23 -35.28 -46.38
N SER A 132 54.13 -35.31 -47.13
CA SER A 132 53.81 -36.36 -48.10
C SER A 132 53.35 -35.75 -49.42
N GLU A 133 53.34 -36.54 -50.50
CA GLU A 133 52.75 -36.10 -51.78
C GLU A 133 51.24 -35.83 -51.67
N GLU A 134 50.55 -36.39 -50.68
CA GLU A 134 49.15 -36.09 -50.38
C GLU A 134 49.03 -34.80 -49.55
N LYS A 135 47.99 -34.01 -49.86
CA LYS A 135 47.63 -32.78 -49.14
C LYS A 135 47.16 -33.15 -47.74
N GLN A 136 47.82 -32.61 -46.71
CA GLN A 136 47.45 -32.79 -45.31
C GLN A 136 47.03 -31.47 -44.68
N SER A 137 45.97 -31.49 -43.87
CA SER A 137 45.51 -30.35 -43.09
C SER A 137 46.37 -30.16 -41.85
N ILE A 138 46.71 -28.91 -41.57
CA ILE A 138 47.47 -28.48 -40.41
C ILE A 138 46.64 -27.41 -39.72
N ASP A 139 46.17 -27.74 -38.52
CA ASP A 139 45.36 -26.85 -37.71
C ASP A 139 46.24 -26.14 -36.69
N PHE A 140 46.18 -24.82 -36.70
CA PHE A 140 46.82 -23.94 -35.74
C PHE A 140 45.76 -23.42 -34.79
N THR A 141 46.01 -23.57 -33.49
CA THR A 141 45.20 -22.98 -32.43
C THR A 141 46.10 -22.07 -31.62
N GLY A 142 45.74 -20.79 -31.56
CA GLY A 142 46.41 -19.82 -30.71
C GLY A 142 45.42 -19.07 -29.84
N GLY A 143 45.93 -18.24 -28.95
CA GLY A 143 45.12 -17.49 -28.00
C GLY A 143 45.94 -16.34 -27.45
N ASN A 144 45.68 -15.12 -27.94
CA ASN A 144 46.28 -13.84 -27.48
C ASN A 144 45.60 -12.64 -28.18
N LEU A 145 44.31 -12.76 -28.51
CA LEU A 145 43.59 -11.70 -29.21
C LEU A 145 43.33 -10.50 -28.26
N PRO A 146 43.62 -9.25 -28.66
CA PRO A 146 43.51 -8.06 -27.80
C PRO A 146 42.06 -7.73 -27.46
N ASP A 147 41.71 -7.38 -26.23
CA ASP A 147 40.32 -7.15 -25.78
C ASP A 147 39.47 -6.23 -26.70
N ASN A 148 40.11 -5.31 -27.42
CA ASN A 148 39.46 -4.42 -28.38
C ASN A 148 40.18 -4.41 -29.74
N ILE A 149 39.42 -4.57 -30.83
CA ILE A 149 39.84 -4.39 -32.24
C ILE A 149 38.86 -3.38 -32.83
N SER A 150 39.35 -2.21 -33.26
CA SER A 150 38.49 -1.19 -33.85
C SER A 150 38.23 -1.42 -35.35
N ILE A 151 37.20 -0.77 -35.89
CA ILE A 151 36.76 -0.94 -37.29
C ILE A 151 37.82 -0.53 -38.33
N ASP A 152 38.84 0.19 -37.92
CA ASP A 152 39.96 0.61 -38.77
C ASP A 152 41.14 -0.36 -38.72
N GLN A 153 41.10 -1.38 -37.87
CA GLN A 153 42.15 -2.37 -37.72
C GLN A 153 41.88 -3.63 -38.56
N THR A 154 42.94 -4.29 -39.00
CA THR A 154 42.86 -5.51 -39.79
C THR A 154 43.69 -6.64 -39.19
N LEU A 155 43.09 -7.83 -39.08
CA LEU A 155 43.82 -9.04 -38.69
C LEU A 155 44.53 -9.61 -39.91
N SER A 156 45.79 -9.96 -39.75
CA SER A 156 46.60 -10.57 -40.80
C SER A 156 47.30 -11.84 -40.32
N ILE A 157 47.36 -12.87 -41.14
CA ILE A 157 48.08 -14.12 -40.86
C ILE A 157 49.22 -14.28 -41.85
N ARG A 158 50.40 -14.63 -41.37
CA ARG A 158 51.54 -15.05 -42.20
C ARG A 158 52.05 -16.38 -41.70
N TRP A 159 52.62 -17.19 -42.58
CA TRP A 159 53.37 -18.36 -42.16
C TRP A 159 54.82 -18.29 -42.64
N THR A 160 55.70 -18.94 -41.88
CA THR A 160 57.10 -19.14 -42.23
C THR A 160 57.39 -20.63 -42.14
N VAL A 161 57.94 -21.20 -43.22
CA VAL A 161 58.32 -22.60 -43.26
C VAL A 161 59.82 -22.72 -43.01
N ASN A 162 60.17 -23.53 -42.02
CA ASN A 162 61.54 -23.90 -41.68
C ASN A 162 61.78 -25.35 -42.08
N SER A 163 62.91 -25.63 -42.74
CA SER A 163 63.32 -27.00 -43.01
C SER A 163 63.88 -27.66 -41.75
N GLY A 164 63.35 -28.82 -41.39
CA GLY A 164 63.89 -29.69 -40.34
C GLY A 164 65.01 -30.61 -40.83
N ALA A 165 65.38 -30.54 -42.12
CA ALA A 165 66.41 -31.39 -42.71
C ALA A 165 67.81 -30.97 -42.26
N ILE A 166 68.67 -31.95 -41.93
CA ILE A 166 70.08 -31.68 -41.66
C ILE A 166 70.74 -31.28 -42.99
N PRO A 167 71.42 -30.12 -43.11
CA PRO A 167 71.60 -29.39 -44.38
C PRO A 167 72.52 -30.05 -45.45
N VAL A 168 72.87 -31.32 -45.30
CA VAL A 168 73.94 -31.96 -46.08
C VAL A 168 73.43 -33.13 -46.96
N PHE A 169 72.25 -33.70 -46.72
CA PHE A 169 71.86 -34.96 -47.38
C PHE A 169 70.47 -35.03 -48.03
N GLU A 170 69.53 -34.13 -47.73
CA GLU A 170 68.15 -34.22 -48.23
C GLU A 170 67.63 -32.86 -48.74
N GLN A 171 67.02 -32.86 -49.94
CA GLN A 171 66.23 -31.73 -50.43
C GLN A 171 64.84 -31.83 -49.81
N SER A 172 64.33 -30.71 -49.31
CA SER A 172 62.95 -30.61 -48.81
C SER A 172 62.21 -29.52 -49.56
N ASP A 173 60.96 -29.81 -49.88
CA ASP A 173 60.03 -28.87 -50.52
C ASP A 173 58.70 -28.94 -49.78
N CYS A 174 58.11 -27.78 -49.54
CA CYS A 174 56.80 -27.66 -48.89
C CYS A 174 55.93 -26.77 -49.76
N THR A 175 54.85 -27.32 -50.29
CA THR A 175 53.82 -26.57 -50.99
C THR A 175 52.63 -26.38 -50.05
N ILE A 176 52.33 -25.14 -49.72
CA ILE A 176 51.11 -24.77 -48.98
C ILE A 176 50.00 -24.49 -49.99
N HIS A 177 48.81 -25.02 -49.75
CA HIS A 177 47.61 -24.87 -50.58
C HIS A 177 46.51 -24.18 -49.76
N TRP A 178 45.74 -23.31 -50.40
CA TRP A 178 44.62 -22.61 -49.78
C TRP A 178 43.53 -22.28 -50.79
N GLY A 179 42.32 -21.97 -50.31
CA GLY A 179 41.31 -21.32 -51.15
C GLY A 179 40.54 -22.21 -52.13
N SER A 180 40.70 -23.54 -52.10
CA SER A 180 39.95 -24.49 -52.95
C SER A 180 38.99 -25.39 -52.15
N SER A 181 38.05 -26.06 -52.82
CA SER A 181 37.10 -26.98 -52.16
C SER A 181 37.78 -28.23 -51.59
N GLU A 182 38.95 -28.58 -52.13
CA GLU A 182 39.79 -29.69 -51.64
C GLU A 182 40.74 -29.24 -50.51
N THR A 183 41.02 -27.94 -50.41
CA THR A 183 41.93 -27.35 -49.41
C THR A 183 41.31 -26.10 -48.80
N PRO A 184 40.20 -26.25 -48.05
CA PRO A 184 39.51 -25.11 -47.46
C PRO A 184 40.36 -24.49 -46.36
N THR A 185 40.50 -23.16 -46.41
CA THR A 185 41.20 -22.36 -45.40
C THR A 185 40.17 -21.56 -44.63
N ASN A 186 40.11 -21.80 -43.32
CA ASN A 186 39.17 -21.15 -42.43
C ASN A 186 39.93 -20.53 -41.27
N LEU A 187 39.66 -19.26 -40.99
CA LEU A 187 40.02 -18.62 -39.72
C LEU A 187 38.71 -18.43 -38.95
N THR A 188 38.64 -19.05 -37.79
CA THR A 188 37.52 -18.90 -36.88
C THR A 188 38.01 -18.32 -35.56
N ILE A 189 37.32 -17.31 -35.07
CA ILE A 189 37.51 -16.81 -33.71
C ILE A 189 36.31 -17.25 -32.88
N THR A 190 36.55 -17.68 -31.65
CA THR A 190 35.47 -17.79 -30.67
C THR A 190 35.34 -16.42 -30.02
N ALA A 191 34.19 -15.75 -30.19
CA ALA A 191 33.96 -14.42 -29.62
C ALA A 191 32.56 -14.32 -29.00
N GLY A 192 32.44 -13.49 -27.96
CA GLY A 192 31.13 -13.06 -27.47
C GLY A 192 30.33 -12.35 -28.56
N MET A 193 29.04 -12.65 -28.68
CA MET A 193 28.19 -12.04 -29.72
C MET A 193 27.48 -10.78 -29.21
N TYR A 194 26.56 -10.99 -28.27
CA TYR A 194 25.74 -9.97 -27.62
C TYR A 194 25.26 -10.52 -26.27
N GLN A 195 24.82 -9.62 -25.39
CA GLN A 195 24.10 -9.96 -24.17
C GLN A 195 22.87 -9.06 -24.09
N ILE A 196 21.70 -9.67 -23.90
CA ILE A 196 20.48 -8.94 -23.58
C ILE A 196 20.18 -9.21 -22.12
N ASP A 197 20.23 -8.16 -21.31
CA ASP A 197 19.94 -8.25 -19.89
C ASP A 197 18.44 -8.51 -19.68
N ASP A 198 18.09 -9.12 -18.55
CA ASP A 198 16.68 -9.33 -18.17
C ASP A 198 15.95 -7.96 -18.12
N PRO A 199 14.67 -7.88 -18.56
CA PRO A 199 13.93 -6.63 -18.56
C PRO A 199 13.79 -6.07 -17.16
N TYR A 200 13.95 -4.75 -17.05
CA TYR A 200 13.77 -4.03 -15.80
C TYR A 200 12.73 -2.94 -15.98
N LEU A 201 12.11 -2.58 -14.86
CA LEU A 201 11.07 -1.58 -14.84
C LEU A 201 11.71 -0.19 -14.67
N GLU A 202 11.61 0.63 -15.71
CA GLU A 202 12.14 2.01 -15.69
C GLU A 202 11.11 2.97 -15.08
N ASN A 203 9.82 2.70 -15.30
CA ASN A 203 8.72 3.40 -14.64
C ASN A 203 7.62 2.41 -14.23
N GLU A 204 7.31 2.37 -12.95
CA GLU A 204 6.21 1.59 -12.38
C GLU A 204 4.82 2.08 -12.82
N GLY A 205 4.72 3.26 -13.43
CA GLY A 205 3.46 3.88 -13.79
C GLY A 205 2.64 4.35 -12.59
N THR A 206 1.57 5.09 -12.86
CA THR A 206 0.67 5.63 -11.83
C THR A 206 -0.54 4.70 -11.65
N PRO A 207 -0.84 4.21 -10.43
CA PRO A 207 -2.00 3.37 -10.21
C PRO A 207 -3.31 4.15 -10.36
N PHE A 208 -4.31 3.53 -10.98
CA PHE A 208 -5.66 4.08 -11.09
C PHE A 208 -6.72 2.96 -11.09
N ARG A 209 -7.99 3.33 -10.91
CA ARG A 209 -9.09 2.37 -11.00
C ARG A 209 -9.50 2.16 -12.46
N GLY A 210 -8.93 1.14 -13.10
CA GLY A 210 -9.32 0.67 -14.44
C GLY A 210 -10.57 -0.22 -14.43
N GLY A 211 -10.90 -0.79 -15.60
CA GLY A 211 -12.05 -1.67 -15.78
C GLY A 211 -11.89 -3.09 -15.22
N GLY A 212 -10.67 -3.48 -14.85
CA GLY A 212 -10.31 -4.80 -14.35
C GLY A 212 -10.70 -5.09 -12.90
N GLU A 213 -10.41 -6.30 -12.44
CA GLU A 213 -10.66 -6.74 -11.06
C GLU A 213 -9.64 -6.16 -10.05
N ASN A 214 -8.37 -5.99 -10.44
CA ASN A 214 -7.33 -5.29 -9.68
C ASN A 214 -7.28 -3.79 -10.05
N TYR A 215 -6.43 -3.02 -9.35
CA TYR A 215 -6.08 -1.67 -9.83
C TYR A 215 -5.25 -1.78 -11.11
N SER A 216 -5.35 -0.79 -11.99
CA SER A 216 -4.59 -0.71 -13.25
C SER A 216 -3.49 0.34 -13.09
N ARG A 217 -2.49 0.35 -13.98
CA ARG A 217 -1.40 1.35 -13.96
C ARG A 217 -1.32 2.06 -15.30
N SER A 218 -1.13 3.37 -15.28
CA SER A 218 -0.91 4.16 -16.49
C SER A 218 0.56 4.51 -16.64
N GLU A 219 1.05 4.64 -17.87
CA GLU A 219 2.43 5.07 -18.16
C GLU A 219 3.50 4.11 -17.60
N VAL A 220 3.24 2.81 -17.64
CA VAL A 220 4.23 1.78 -17.27
C VAL A 220 5.31 1.73 -18.34
N VAL A 221 6.58 1.72 -17.95
CA VAL A 221 7.71 1.64 -18.88
C VAL A 221 8.63 0.48 -18.50
N TRP A 222 8.71 -0.49 -19.40
CA TRP A 222 9.70 -1.56 -19.36
C TRP A 222 10.91 -1.19 -20.22
N ALA A 223 12.10 -1.53 -19.76
CA ALA A 223 13.33 -1.31 -20.49
C ALA A 223 14.22 -2.55 -20.47
N VAL A 224 15.04 -2.69 -21.52
CA VAL A 224 16.03 -3.75 -21.67
C VAL A 224 17.33 -3.14 -22.16
N GLN A 225 18.44 -3.56 -21.55
CA GLN A 225 19.79 -3.21 -22.00
C GLN A 225 20.34 -4.33 -22.88
N ALA A 226 20.63 -4.02 -24.13
CA ALA A 226 21.44 -4.83 -25.02
C ALA A 226 22.89 -4.33 -25.01
N ARG A 227 23.83 -5.27 -24.95
CA ARG A 227 25.28 -5.03 -24.96
C ARG A 227 25.89 -5.82 -26.11
N TRP A 228 26.84 -5.22 -26.82
CA TRP A 228 27.36 -5.75 -28.08
C TRP A 228 28.87 -5.96 -28.00
N ALA A 229 29.33 -7.14 -28.40
CA ALA A 229 30.76 -7.41 -28.57
C ALA A 229 31.23 -7.20 -30.02
N LEU A 230 30.38 -7.50 -31.02
CA LEU A 230 30.69 -7.37 -32.46
C LEU A 230 29.80 -6.32 -33.18
N GLY A 231 29.13 -5.44 -32.43
CA GLY A 231 28.28 -4.34 -32.93
C GLY A 231 26.77 -4.66 -32.99
N GLU A 232 25.93 -3.63 -33.21
CA GLU A 232 24.46 -3.72 -33.18
C GLU A 232 23.83 -4.56 -34.30
N ASN A 233 24.57 -4.83 -35.37
CA ASN A 233 24.06 -5.55 -36.55
C ASN A 233 23.88 -7.06 -36.31
N GLN A 234 24.08 -7.57 -35.09
CA GLN A 234 23.96 -8.99 -34.74
C GLN A 234 22.51 -9.42 -34.44
N ILE A 235 21.63 -8.48 -34.12
CA ILE A 235 20.18 -8.73 -34.00
C ILE A 235 19.49 -8.27 -35.28
N GLU A 236 18.55 -9.09 -35.77
CA GLU A 236 17.75 -8.72 -36.92
C GLU A 236 16.86 -7.52 -36.56
N LYS A 237 17.02 -6.41 -37.30
CA LYS A 237 16.28 -5.16 -37.04
C LYS A 237 14.78 -5.42 -37.04
N GLY A 238 14.10 -5.00 -35.96
CA GLY A 238 12.66 -5.17 -35.78
C GLY A 238 12.22 -6.51 -35.21
N THR A 239 13.15 -7.36 -34.74
CA THR A 239 12.80 -8.66 -34.12
C THR A 239 12.85 -8.66 -32.60
N LEU A 240 13.39 -7.62 -31.97
CA LEU A 240 13.36 -7.46 -30.52
C LEU A 240 11.96 -7.06 -30.08
N LEU A 241 11.29 -7.94 -29.34
CA LEU A 241 9.91 -7.82 -28.88
C LEU A 241 9.87 -8.02 -27.36
N ILE A 242 8.93 -7.37 -26.69
CA ILE A 242 8.57 -7.70 -25.30
C ILE A 242 7.31 -8.56 -25.31
N HIS A 243 7.30 -9.62 -24.51
CA HIS A 243 6.11 -10.40 -24.20
C HIS A 243 5.74 -10.19 -22.74
N VAL A 244 4.51 -9.75 -22.52
CA VAL A 244 3.97 -9.44 -21.20
C VAL A 244 2.66 -10.17 -20.96
N ASP A 245 2.42 -10.57 -19.71
CA ASP A 245 1.12 -11.06 -19.22
C ASP A 245 0.51 -9.98 -18.33
N ASP A 246 -0.57 -9.38 -18.83
CA ASP A 246 -1.35 -8.33 -18.17
C ASP A 246 -2.70 -8.90 -17.72
N GLY A 247 -2.78 -9.44 -16.50
CA GLY A 247 -4.03 -9.94 -15.92
C GLY A 247 -4.66 -11.11 -16.67
N GLY A 248 -3.86 -11.95 -17.34
CA GLY A 248 -4.31 -13.07 -18.17
C GLY A 248 -4.44 -12.72 -19.66
N LYS A 249 -3.99 -11.53 -20.07
CA LYS A 249 -3.94 -11.08 -21.46
C LYS A 249 -2.48 -10.98 -21.91
N GLU A 250 -2.09 -11.90 -22.79
CA GLU A 250 -0.75 -11.89 -23.39
C GLU A 250 -0.65 -10.80 -24.46
N LEU A 251 0.35 -9.93 -24.35
CA LEU A 251 0.66 -8.89 -25.31
C LEU A 251 2.10 -9.04 -25.80
N ILE A 252 2.31 -8.93 -27.11
CA ILE A 252 3.64 -8.95 -27.74
C ILE A 252 3.80 -7.64 -28.52
N LEU A 253 4.80 -6.83 -28.17
CA LEU A 253 4.95 -5.47 -28.69
C LEU A 253 6.38 -5.16 -29.14
N GLU A 254 6.48 -4.35 -30.18
CA GLU A 254 7.73 -3.70 -30.62
C GLU A 254 8.07 -2.49 -29.72
N PRO A 255 9.36 -2.13 -29.58
CA PRO A 255 9.78 -0.95 -28.82
C PRO A 255 9.13 0.34 -29.37
N ASN A 256 8.58 1.16 -28.48
CA ASN A 256 7.75 2.33 -28.86
C ASN A 256 8.06 3.63 -28.08
N GLY A 257 9.04 3.63 -27.16
CA GLY A 257 9.30 4.78 -26.29
C GLY A 257 10.22 5.89 -26.84
N GLU A 258 10.22 7.06 -26.20
CA GLU A 258 11.14 8.15 -26.54
C GLU A 258 12.59 7.76 -26.17
N GLY A 259 13.50 7.83 -27.14
CA GLY A 259 14.91 7.54 -26.91
C GLY A 259 15.35 6.11 -27.24
N ILE A 260 14.79 5.50 -28.29
CA ILE A 260 15.48 4.42 -29.06
C ILE A 260 16.79 5.01 -29.61
N LYS A 261 17.79 5.16 -28.75
CA LYS A 261 19.14 5.56 -29.11
C LYS A 261 19.89 4.27 -29.37
N SER A 262 20.02 3.91 -30.64
CA SER A 262 20.92 2.86 -31.13
C SER A 262 22.22 2.84 -30.33
N ASP A 263 22.80 4.02 -30.16
CA ASP A 263 24.13 4.24 -29.60
C ASP A 263 24.28 3.87 -28.10
N SER A 264 23.20 3.70 -27.34
CA SER A 264 23.24 3.30 -25.92
C SER A 264 22.74 1.89 -25.65
N GLY A 265 22.20 1.18 -26.65
CA GLY A 265 21.72 -0.21 -26.50
C GLY A 265 20.50 -0.39 -25.59
N ILE A 266 19.75 0.67 -25.26
CA ILE A 266 18.56 0.59 -24.39
C ILE A 266 17.30 0.60 -25.26
N TYR A 267 16.44 -0.41 -25.07
CA TYR A 267 15.14 -0.53 -25.72
C TYR A 267 14.02 -0.35 -24.70
N ARG A 268 13.00 0.43 -25.05
CA ARG A 268 11.90 0.83 -24.16
C ARG A 268 10.54 0.48 -24.73
N TRP A 269 9.65 0.04 -23.84
CA TRP A 269 8.24 -0.24 -24.12
C TRP A 269 7.36 0.56 -23.15
N GLU A 270 6.64 1.52 -23.68
CA GLU A 270 5.69 2.37 -22.98
C GLU A 270 4.27 1.81 -23.14
N PHE A 271 3.61 1.56 -22.00
CA PHE A 271 2.23 1.10 -21.92
C PHE A 271 1.36 2.23 -21.37
N GLU A 272 0.40 2.70 -22.18
CA GLU A 272 -0.55 3.74 -21.75
C GLU A 272 -1.41 3.26 -20.57
N GLU A 273 -1.84 2.00 -20.59
CA GLU A 273 -2.63 1.34 -19.55
C GLU A 273 -2.21 -0.13 -19.42
N TRP A 274 -2.04 -0.57 -18.17
CA TRP A 274 -1.75 -1.94 -17.75
C TRP A 274 -2.87 -2.39 -16.81
N GLU A 275 -3.63 -3.42 -17.19
CA GLU A 275 -4.87 -3.84 -16.55
C GLU A 275 -4.65 -4.42 -15.12
N ASP A 276 -3.62 -5.26 -14.90
CA ASP A 276 -3.22 -5.82 -13.60
C ASP A 276 -2.03 -5.09 -12.98
N GLY A 277 -2.33 -4.07 -12.17
CA GLY A 277 -1.33 -3.25 -11.51
C GLY A 277 -0.56 -3.92 -10.36
N VAL A 278 -0.92 -5.15 -9.96
CA VAL A 278 -0.25 -5.87 -8.86
C VAL A 278 0.92 -6.70 -9.37
N ILE A 279 0.74 -7.37 -10.51
CA ILE A 279 1.73 -8.28 -11.08
C ILE A 279 2.12 -7.73 -12.44
N LEU A 280 3.34 -7.22 -12.55
CA LEU A 280 3.90 -6.83 -13.84
C LEU A 280 4.91 -7.90 -14.23
N SER A 281 4.65 -8.59 -15.34
CA SER A 281 5.53 -9.64 -15.82
C SER A 281 5.94 -9.39 -17.27
N ALA A 282 7.22 -9.56 -17.54
CA ALA A 282 7.80 -9.32 -18.85
C ALA A 282 9.00 -10.23 -19.12
N HIS A 283 9.18 -10.61 -20.39
CA HIS A 283 10.44 -11.09 -20.94
C HIS A 283 10.64 -10.51 -22.35
N ALA A 284 11.89 -10.37 -22.76
CA ALA A 284 12.22 -9.95 -24.12
C ALA A 284 12.55 -11.18 -24.98
N MET A 285 12.18 -11.11 -26.25
CA MET A 285 12.44 -12.12 -27.28
C MET A 285 13.07 -11.46 -28.50
N TRP A 286 13.98 -12.15 -29.18
CA TRP A 286 14.62 -11.62 -30.40
C TRP A 286 15.11 -12.73 -31.34
N ASN A 287 15.40 -12.34 -32.58
CA ASN A 287 16.11 -13.19 -33.54
C ASN A 287 17.50 -12.61 -33.82
N ASP A 288 18.51 -13.47 -33.82
CA ASP A 288 19.83 -13.10 -34.31
C ASP A 288 19.93 -13.24 -35.83
N THR A 289 20.94 -12.62 -36.44
CA THR A 289 21.19 -12.71 -37.89
C THR A 289 21.58 -14.11 -38.38
N SER A 290 21.83 -15.04 -37.46
CA SER A 290 22.11 -16.45 -37.76
C SER A 290 20.84 -17.32 -37.75
N GLY A 291 19.67 -16.72 -37.47
CA GLY A 291 18.37 -17.39 -37.44
C GLY A 291 18.07 -18.12 -36.13
N ASN A 292 18.80 -17.83 -35.04
CA ASN A 292 18.47 -18.37 -33.72
C ASN A 292 17.52 -17.44 -32.98
N HIS A 293 16.67 -18.05 -32.15
CA HIS A 293 15.71 -17.36 -31.29
C HIS A 293 16.28 -17.26 -29.88
N GLY A 294 16.31 -16.06 -29.32
CA GLY A 294 16.67 -15.80 -27.93
C GLY A 294 15.48 -15.32 -27.11
N MET A 295 15.50 -15.63 -25.81
CA MET A 295 14.57 -15.07 -24.82
C MET A 295 15.29 -14.85 -23.49
N THR A 296 14.91 -13.78 -22.79
CA THR A 296 15.37 -13.52 -21.41
C THR A 296 14.60 -14.39 -20.42
N ASN A 297 14.99 -14.35 -19.14
CA ASN A 297 14.10 -14.88 -18.10
C ASN A 297 12.84 -14.01 -18.01
N GLN A 298 11.75 -14.62 -17.51
CA GLN A 298 10.57 -13.86 -17.13
C GLN A 298 10.84 -13.15 -15.80
N VAL A 299 10.86 -11.82 -15.86
CA VAL A 299 10.90 -10.98 -14.68
C VAL A 299 9.47 -10.77 -14.22
N VAL A 300 9.24 -11.02 -12.94
CA VAL A 300 7.94 -10.83 -12.28
C VAL A 300 8.16 -9.85 -11.15
N GLU A 301 7.73 -8.61 -11.37
CA GLU A 301 7.71 -7.60 -10.33
C GLU A 301 6.35 -7.64 -9.62
N MET A 302 6.38 -8.08 -8.37
CA MET A 302 5.22 -7.96 -7.49
C MET A 302 5.21 -6.56 -6.89
N MET A 303 4.31 -5.73 -7.38
CA MET A 303 4.05 -4.43 -6.78
C MET A 303 3.40 -4.63 -5.42
N ASP A 304 3.51 -3.62 -4.55
CA ASP A 304 2.69 -3.61 -3.35
C ASP A 304 1.22 -3.75 -3.80
N PRO A 305 0.47 -4.77 -3.32
CA PRO A 305 -0.95 -4.89 -3.64
C PRO A 305 -1.76 -3.65 -3.19
N LYS A 306 -1.17 -2.75 -2.39
CA LYS A 306 -1.71 -1.43 -2.04
C LYS A 306 -1.46 -0.34 -3.09
N GLY A 307 -0.54 -0.53 -4.04
CA GLY A 307 -0.04 0.50 -4.95
C GLY A 307 0.81 1.58 -4.25
N PRO A 308 1.62 2.38 -4.97
CA PRO A 308 2.22 3.58 -4.39
C PRO A 308 1.11 4.55 -3.99
N SER A 309 1.37 5.34 -2.93
CA SER A 309 0.41 6.31 -2.46
C SER A 309 -0.12 7.19 -3.59
N ILE A 310 -1.44 7.24 -3.75
CA ILE A 310 -2.11 8.17 -4.68
C ILE A 310 -1.66 9.63 -4.41
N LEU A 311 -1.14 9.94 -3.22
CA LEU A 311 -0.68 11.27 -2.85
C LEU A 311 0.81 11.29 -2.51
N SER A 312 1.54 12.24 -3.10
CA SER A 312 2.96 12.43 -2.79
C SER A 312 3.19 12.75 -1.31
N SER A 313 4.32 12.28 -0.77
CA SER A 313 4.75 12.55 0.62
C SER A 313 4.80 14.05 0.94
N GLY A 314 5.15 14.89 -0.05
CA GLY A 314 5.15 16.36 0.05
C GLY A 314 3.76 16.96 0.26
N LEU A 315 2.75 16.46 -0.46
CA LEU A 315 1.37 16.92 -0.31
C LEU A 315 0.81 16.53 1.07
N LYS A 316 1.07 15.31 1.53
CA LYS A 316 0.65 14.85 2.87
C LYS A 316 1.23 15.72 3.98
N ASN A 317 2.52 16.03 3.92
CA ASN A 317 3.17 16.92 4.88
C ASN A 317 2.58 18.34 4.83
N THR A 318 2.30 18.87 3.65
CA THR A 318 1.67 20.18 3.48
C THR A 318 0.29 20.23 4.12
N LEU A 319 -0.57 19.23 3.83
CA LEU A 319 -1.90 19.13 4.42
C LEU A 319 -1.84 18.97 5.95
N PHE A 320 -0.88 18.23 6.47
CA PHE A 320 -0.65 18.11 7.92
C PHE A 320 -0.38 19.49 8.55
N PHE A 321 0.56 20.27 8.01
CA PHE A 321 0.87 21.60 8.54
C PHE A 321 -0.29 22.59 8.39
N LEU A 322 -1.08 22.49 7.31
CA LEU A 322 -2.29 23.30 7.12
C LEU A 322 -3.42 22.96 8.10
N THR A 323 -3.44 21.73 8.64
CA THR A 323 -4.48 21.29 9.59
C THR A 323 -4.27 21.93 10.98
N ILE A 324 -3.03 22.21 11.38
CA ILE A 324 -2.69 22.83 12.67
C ILE A 324 -3.41 24.17 12.91
N PRO A 325 -3.32 25.20 12.03
CA PRO A 325 -4.01 26.46 12.23
C PRO A 325 -5.55 26.31 12.22
N VAL A 326 -6.08 25.35 11.47
CA VAL A 326 -7.53 25.03 11.48
C VAL A 326 -7.95 24.52 12.85
N LEU A 327 -7.21 23.57 13.43
CA LEU A 327 -7.46 23.05 14.77
C LEU A 327 -7.38 24.17 15.83
N ILE A 328 -6.41 25.08 15.73
CA ILE A 328 -6.32 26.24 16.64
C ILE A 328 -7.59 27.11 16.54
N GLY A 329 -8.00 27.46 15.31
CA GLY A 329 -9.21 28.26 15.08
C GLY A 329 -10.49 27.59 15.60
N VAL A 330 -10.61 26.28 15.39
CA VAL A 330 -11.72 25.46 15.91
C VAL A 330 -11.70 25.41 17.44
N GLY A 331 -10.53 25.29 18.06
CA GLY A 331 -10.38 25.29 19.53
C GLY A 331 -10.89 26.58 20.16
N PHE A 332 -10.57 27.75 19.59
CA PHE A 332 -11.13 29.04 20.03
C PHE A 332 -12.66 29.10 19.88
N TRP A 333 -13.19 28.56 18.78
CA TRP A 333 -14.63 28.52 18.57
C TRP A 333 -15.36 27.60 19.56
N LEU A 334 -14.79 26.41 19.85
CA LEU A 334 -15.34 25.48 20.84
C LEU A 334 -15.36 26.09 22.25
N LYS A 335 -14.33 26.87 22.60
CA LYS A 335 -14.33 27.64 23.85
C LYS A 335 -15.53 28.59 23.93
N GLY A 336 -15.83 29.32 22.85
CA GLY A 336 -17.02 30.17 22.80
C GLY A 336 -18.33 29.39 22.93
N ARG A 337 -18.44 28.20 22.31
CA ARG A 337 -19.62 27.32 22.47
C ARG A 337 -19.79 26.82 23.90
N TYR A 338 -18.69 26.50 24.58
CA TYR A 338 -18.69 26.17 25.99
C TYR A 338 -19.21 27.32 26.86
N GLU A 339 -18.72 28.54 26.62
CA GLU A 339 -19.14 29.74 27.35
C GLU A 339 -20.64 30.01 27.15
N THR A 340 -21.16 29.87 25.91
CA THR A 340 -22.60 30.01 25.63
C THR A 340 -23.44 28.98 26.37
N LEU A 341 -23.00 27.71 26.42
CA LEU A 341 -23.70 26.67 27.16
C LEU A 341 -23.75 27.00 28.65
N GLU A 342 -22.64 27.48 29.21
CA GLU A 342 -22.56 27.85 30.63
C GLU A 342 -23.45 29.06 30.96
N GLU A 343 -23.51 30.06 30.09
CA GLU A 343 -24.37 31.23 30.23
C GLU A 343 -25.86 30.84 30.19
N ASN A 344 -26.28 30.10 29.17
CA ASN A 344 -27.65 29.61 29.04
C ASN A 344 -28.05 28.72 30.23
N ALA A 345 -27.12 27.90 30.73
CA ALA A 345 -27.36 27.06 31.90
C ALA A 345 -27.63 27.89 33.15
N LYS A 346 -26.86 28.97 33.36
CA LYS A 346 -27.04 29.87 34.50
C LYS A 346 -28.40 30.56 34.45
N GLU A 347 -28.88 30.96 33.27
CA GLU A 347 -30.21 31.56 33.10
C GLU A 347 -31.34 30.60 33.48
N LEU A 348 -31.17 29.30 33.19
CA LEU A 348 -32.14 28.24 33.50
C LEU A 348 -31.95 27.59 34.88
N GLY A 349 -30.92 27.99 35.64
CA GLY A 349 -30.57 27.35 36.91
C GLY A 349 -30.06 25.90 36.77
N HIS A 350 -29.52 25.56 35.60
CA HIS A 350 -28.91 24.26 35.28
C HIS A 350 -27.41 24.22 35.62
N GLY A 351 -26.83 23.02 35.54
CA GLY A 351 -25.40 22.79 35.73
C GLY A 351 -25.04 22.20 37.11
N PRO A 352 -23.75 21.88 37.31
CA PRO A 352 -23.28 21.30 38.57
C PRO A 352 -23.28 22.35 39.69
N SER A 353 -23.50 21.90 40.93
CA SER A 353 -23.45 22.79 42.11
C SER A 353 -22.06 23.35 42.45
N LYS A 354 -20.98 22.72 41.96
CA LYS A 354 -19.60 23.16 42.20
C LYS A 354 -18.99 23.78 40.94
N GLU A 355 -18.38 24.95 41.12
CA GLU A 355 -17.68 25.65 40.07
C GLU A 355 -16.50 24.80 39.54
N GLY A 356 -16.40 24.66 38.22
CA GLY A 356 -15.35 23.88 37.56
C GLY A 356 -15.67 22.40 37.32
N ASP A 357 -16.69 21.81 37.95
CA ASP A 357 -17.03 20.40 37.74
C ASP A 357 -17.50 20.11 36.31
N LEU A 358 -18.13 21.07 35.64
CA LEU A 358 -18.46 20.97 34.22
C LEU A 358 -17.20 20.83 33.35
N LYS A 359 -16.16 21.63 33.63
CA LYS A 359 -14.87 21.57 32.91
C LYS A 359 -14.20 20.21 33.12
N ARG A 360 -14.21 19.73 34.36
CA ARG A 360 -13.66 18.41 34.73
C ARG A 360 -14.39 17.29 34.00
N LEU A 361 -15.72 17.35 33.91
CA LEU A 361 -16.54 16.36 33.20
C LEU A 361 -16.22 16.33 31.71
N ILE A 362 -16.23 17.49 31.07
CA ILE A 362 -15.94 17.58 29.63
C ILE A 362 -14.54 17.06 29.35
N LEU A 363 -13.52 17.46 30.10
CA LEU A 363 -12.14 17.02 29.89
C LEU A 363 -11.98 15.51 30.12
N ALA A 364 -12.52 14.95 31.22
CA ALA A 364 -12.41 13.53 31.52
C ALA A 364 -13.09 12.65 30.45
N THR A 365 -14.32 13.01 30.06
CA THR A 365 -15.07 12.31 29.03
C THR A 365 -14.43 12.47 27.65
N THR A 366 -13.85 13.64 27.35
CA THR A 366 -13.14 13.92 26.10
C THR A 366 -12.01 12.92 25.85
N PHE A 367 -11.14 12.66 26.83
CA PHE A 367 -10.03 11.71 26.64
C PHE A 367 -10.49 10.26 26.47
N LEU A 368 -11.58 9.87 27.14
CA LEU A 368 -12.17 8.54 26.96
C LEU A 368 -12.77 8.36 25.55
N ILE A 369 -13.58 9.31 25.08
CA ILE A 369 -14.19 9.25 23.74
C ILE A 369 -13.11 9.37 22.65
N ALA A 370 -12.12 10.24 22.85
CA ALA A 370 -10.98 10.33 21.93
C ALA A 370 -10.19 9.02 21.87
N GLY A 371 -9.97 8.37 23.03
CA GLY A 371 -9.37 7.05 23.11
C GLY A 371 -10.15 5.99 22.33
N ILE A 372 -11.49 6.00 22.41
CA ILE A 372 -12.37 5.12 21.64
C ILE A 372 -12.20 5.34 20.13
N ASN A 373 -12.29 6.58 19.67
CA ASN A 373 -12.20 6.90 18.23
C ASN A 373 -10.83 6.51 17.67
N ASN A 374 -9.75 6.87 18.37
CA ASN A 374 -8.40 6.51 17.95
C ASN A 374 -8.19 4.98 17.95
N ALA A 375 -8.74 4.26 18.94
CA ALA A 375 -8.65 2.81 19.03
C ALA A 375 -9.34 2.10 17.86
N LEU A 376 -10.54 2.53 17.46
CA LEU A 376 -11.28 1.92 16.35
C LEU A 376 -10.53 1.99 15.01
N ILE A 377 -9.56 2.89 14.88
CA ILE A 377 -8.77 3.09 13.66
C ILE A 377 -7.38 2.49 13.83
N LEU A 378 -6.60 2.98 14.80
CA LEU A 378 -5.19 2.62 14.97
C LEU A 378 -4.99 1.16 15.37
N TYR A 379 -5.92 0.56 16.11
CA TYR A 379 -5.72 -0.82 16.57
C TYR A 379 -5.87 -1.81 15.44
N THR A 380 -6.83 -1.58 14.55
CA THR A 380 -7.00 -2.40 13.34
C THR A 380 -5.78 -2.29 12.42
N PHE A 381 -5.18 -1.10 12.34
CA PHE A 381 -3.92 -0.92 11.62
C PHE A 381 -2.77 -1.71 12.26
N HIS A 382 -2.60 -1.62 13.58
CA HIS A 382 -1.56 -2.39 14.27
C HIS A 382 -1.76 -3.90 14.16
N THR A 383 -3.00 -4.38 14.22
CA THR A 383 -3.35 -5.80 14.02
C THR A 383 -2.86 -6.31 12.66
N ARG A 384 -2.97 -5.49 11.61
CA ARG A 384 -2.44 -5.80 10.28
C ARG A 384 -0.91 -5.87 10.28
N GLU A 385 -0.24 -4.90 10.89
CA GLU A 385 1.22 -4.87 11.02
C GLU A 385 1.78 -6.03 11.87
N LEU A 386 0.95 -6.63 12.73
CA LEU A 386 1.27 -7.88 13.43
C LEU A 386 1.07 -9.14 12.57
N GLY A 387 0.73 -9.01 11.30
CA GLY A 387 0.60 -10.09 10.32
C GLY A 387 -0.81 -10.69 10.18
N ALA A 388 -1.86 -9.97 10.57
CA ALA A 388 -3.24 -10.44 10.39
C ALA A 388 -3.71 -10.32 8.94
N SER A 389 -4.49 -11.31 8.49
CA SER A 389 -5.27 -11.25 7.25
C SER A 389 -6.44 -10.26 7.37
N GLU A 390 -6.96 -9.77 6.24
CA GLU A 390 -8.00 -8.73 6.20
C GLU A 390 -9.29 -9.13 6.94
N ASP A 391 -9.68 -10.40 6.83
CA ASP A 391 -10.83 -10.95 7.54
C ASP A 391 -10.63 -10.89 9.08
N ILE A 392 -9.43 -11.18 9.59
CA ILE A 392 -9.09 -11.07 11.01
C ILE A 392 -9.09 -9.60 11.46
N VAL A 393 -8.63 -8.67 10.62
CA VAL A 393 -8.68 -7.22 10.91
C VAL A 393 -10.12 -6.74 11.04
N ILE A 394 -11.01 -7.16 10.12
CA ILE A 394 -12.45 -6.86 10.19
C ILE A 394 -13.09 -7.49 11.44
N LEU A 395 -12.71 -8.73 11.77
CA LEU A 395 -13.18 -9.40 12.98
C LEU A 395 -12.73 -8.64 14.23
N HIS A 396 -11.49 -8.15 14.27
CA HIS A 396 -11.00 -7.32 15.37
C HIS A 396 -11.82 -6.05 15.52
N LEU A 397 -12.09 -5.32 14.43
CA LEU A 397 -12.98 -4.15 14.45
C LEU A 397 -14.38 -4.50 14.99
N CYS A 398 -14.94 -5.63 14.57
CA CYS A 398 -16.21 -6.15 15.09
C CYS A 398 -16.15 -6.37 16.61
N LEU A 399 -15.07 -6.97 17.12
CA LEU A 399 -14.87 -7.20 18.54
C LEU A 399 -14.72 -5.90 19.33
N LEU A 400 -14.01 -4.90 18.79
CA LEU A 400 -13.91 -3.57 19.42
C LEU A 400 -15.29 -2.91 19.52
N ALA A 401 -16.06 -2.88 18.43
CA ALA A 401 -17.43 -2.34 18.44
C ALA A 401 -18.33 -3.11 19.42
N PHE A 402 -18.25 -4.44 19.42
CA PHE A 402 -18.98 -5.28 20.37
C PHE A 402 -18.61 -4.96 21.83
N GLY A 403 -17.33 -4.88 22.15
CA GLY A 403 -16.84 -4.58 23.49
C GLY A 403 -17.34 -3.23 24.00
N LEU A 404 -17.35 -2.21 23.13
CA LEU A 404 -17.86 -0.88 23.47
C LEU A 404 -19.37 -0.87 23.73
N GLY A 405 -20.13 -1.59 22.90
CA GLY A 405 -21.58 -1.68 23.01
C GLY A 405 -22.02 -2.51 24.22
N ALA A 406 -21.50 -3.73 24.34
CA ALA A 406 -21.91 -4.71 25.34
C ALA A 406 -21.66 -4.25 26.78
N PHE A 407 -20.57 -3.53 27.02
CA PHE A 407 -20.18 -3.10 28.38
C PHE A 407 -20.80 -1.76 28.80
N GLY A 408 -21.32 -0.95 27.87
CA GLY A 408 -22.01 0.30 28.20
C GLY A 408 -23.16 0.14 29.21
N PRO A 409 -24.13 -0.75 28.98
CA PRO A 409 -25.20 -1.05 29.94
C PRO A 409 -24.69 -1.64 31.25
N ILE A 410 -23.61 -2.43 31.21
CA ILE A 410 -23.02 -3.07 32.40
C ILE A 410 -22.48 -1.99 33.34
N TRP A 411 -21.70 -1.04 32.81
CA TRP A 411 -21.23 0.10 33.60
C TRP A 411 -22.38 0.96 34.10
N GLY A 412 -23.40 1.22 33.26
CA GLY A 412 -24.59 1.96 33.67
C GLY A 412 -25.33 1.30 34.84
N ALA A 413 -25.56 -0.01 34.77
CA ALA A 413 -26.23 -0.77 35.83
C ALA A 413 -25.40 -0.85 37.12
N ILE A 414 -24.07 -1.02 37.01
CA ILE A 414 -23.17 -0.99 38.16
C ILE A 414 -23.18 0.40 38.80
N ALA A 415 -23.19 1.47 38.01
CA ALA A 415 -23.27 2.84 38.48
C ALA A 415 -24.58 3.12 39.22
N ASP A 416 -25.71 2.68 38.67
CA ASP A 416 -27.04 2.84 39.28
C ASP A 416 -27.14 2.10 40.62
N LYS A 417 -26.58 0.89 40.72
CA LYS A 417 -26.66 0.08 41.94
C LYS A 417 -25.63 0.47 43.00
N TRP A 418 -24.40 0.82 42.60
CA TRP A 418 -23.30 1.02 43.54
C TRP A 418 -23.10 2.49 43.94
N GLY A 419 -23.56 3.45 43.13
CA GLY A 419 -23.55 4.88 43.47
C GLY A 419 -22.16 5.52 43.61
N HIS A 420 -21.10 4.88 43.08
CA HIS A 420 -19.70 5.33 43.18
C HIS A 420 -19.12 5.64 41.80
N ARG A 421 -19.82 6.48 41.03
CA ARG A 421 -19.49 6.75 39.61
C ARG A 421 -18.06 7.27 39.43
N LYS A 422 -17.59 8.09 40.37
CA LYS A 422 -16.22 8.64 40.42
C LYS A 422 -15.15 7.55 40.49
N GLN A 423 -15.26 6.62 41.43
CA GLN A 423 -14.31 5.52 41.56
C GLN A 423 -14.36 4.57 40.36
N LEU A 424 -15.58 4.28 39.85
CA LEU A 424 -15.77 3.40 38.71
C LEU A 424 -15.10 3.94 37.44
N MET A 425 -15.33 5.21 37.12
CA MET A 425 -14.77 5.83 35.92
C MET A 425 -13.24 6.01 36.05
N ALA A 426 -12.73 6.36 37.24
CA ALA A 426 -11.28 6.40 37.49
C ALA A 426 -10.63 5.01 37.35
N PHE A 427 -11.25 3.96 37.90
CA PHE A 427 -10.80 2.59 37.74
C PHE A 427 -10.74 2.18 36.27
N ALA A 428 -11.78 2.49 35.49
CA ALA A 428 -11.82 2.18 34.07
C ALA A 428 -10.67 2.86 33.30
N ILE A 429 -10.42 4.15 33.52
CA ILE A 429 -9.33 4.87 32.83
C ILE A 429 -7.95 4.33 33.22
N ILE A 430 -7.71 4.11 34.52
CA ILE A 430 -6.43 3.57 35.01
C ILE A 430 -6.23 2.16 34.45
N GLY A 431 -7.26 1.32 34.50
CA GLY A 431 -7.24 -0.02 33.91
C GLY A 431 -6.93 0.02 32.42
N SER A 432 -7.59 0.90 31.64
CA SER A 432 -7.31 1.06 30.21
C SER A 432 -5.88 1.50 29.94
N SER A 433 -5.33 2.37 30.79
CA SER A 433 -3.94 2.84 30.68
C SER A 433 -2.95 1.70 30.92
N LEU A 434 -3.20 0.87 31.94
CA LEU A 434 -2.37 -0.31 32.25
C LEU A 434 -2.40 -1.35 31.13
N LEU A 435 -3.58 -1.61 30.55
CA LEU A 435 -3.69 -2.51 29.39
C LEU A 435 -2.92 -1.94 28.18
N MET A 436 -3.01 -0.64 27.93
CA MET A 436 -2.31 0.00 26.80
C MET A 436 -0.79 -0.15 26.88
N LEU A 437 -0.22 -0.06 28.08
CA LEU A 437 1.23 -0.23 28.31
C LEU A 437 1.74 -1.61 27.86
N THR A 438 0.86 -2.62 27.80
CA THR A 438 1.24 -3.97 27.37
C THR A 438 1.27 -4.13 25.85
N PHE A 439 0.54 -3.30 25.09
CA PHE A 439 0.33 -3.50 23.65
C PHE A 439 1.59 -3.71 22.82
N PRO A 440 2.69 -2.96 23.01
CA PRO A 440 3.88 -3.11 22.18
C PRO A 440 4.53 -4.49 22.23
N PHE A 441 4.21 -5.27 23.28
CA PHE A 441 4.83 -6.56 23.58
C PHE A 441 3.89 -7.74 23.36
N LEU A 442 2.65 -7.50 22.92
CA LEU A 442 1.66 -8.55 22.74
C LEU A 442 1.73 -9.14 21.32
N PRO A 443 1.72 -10.47 21.18
CA PRO A 443 1.48 -11.10 19.89
C PRO A 443 0.04 -10.86 19.44
N LEU A 444 -0.21 -10.99 18.13
CA LEU A 444 -1.50 -10.72 17.46
C LEU A 444 -2.75 -11.16 18.26
N ASN A 445 -2.83 -12.44 18.62
CA ASN A 445 -4.02 -12.99 19.31
C ASN A 445 -4.23 -12.36 20.70
N ALA A 446 -3.14 -12.12 21.44
CA ALA A 446 -3.22 -11.47 22.74
C ALA A 446 -3.57 -9.99 22.59
N TYR A 447 -3.02 -9.32 21.59
CA TYR A 447 -3.31 -7.93 21.27
C TYR A 447 -4.80 -7.71 21.00
N ILE A 448 -5.42 -8.55 20.17
CA ILE A 448 -6.86 -8.49 19.87
C ILE A 448 -7.70 -8.60 21.16
N LEU A 449 -7.37 -9.57 22.02
CA LEU A 449 -8.10 -9.78 23.28
C LEU A 449 -7.96 -8.60 24.24
N VAL A 450 -6.73 -8.14 24.48
CA VAL A 450 -6.42 -7.09 25.46
C VAL A 450 -6.95 -5.73 24.99
N SER A 451 -6.85 -5.42 23.69
CA SER A 451 -7.41 -4.19 23.12
C SER A 451 -8.94 -4.17 23.16
N THR A 452 -9.60 -5.32 22.95
CA THR A 452 -11.05 -5.45 23.14
C THR A 452 -11.46 -5.22 24.59
N LEU A 453 -10.71 -5.78 25.55
CA LEU A 453 -10.94 -5.54 26.97
C LEU A 453 -10.74 -4.07 27.34
N GLN A 454 -9.75 -3.41 26.76
CA GLN A 454 -9.52 -1.98 26.98
C GLN A 454 -10.69 -1.12 26.48
N ILE A 455 -11.25 -1.42 25.30
CA ILE A 455 -12.44 -0.73 24.78
C ILE A 455 -13.67 -0.98 25.67
N ALA A 456 -13.82 -2.19 26.21
CA ALA A 456 -14.85 -2.49 27.20
C ALA A 456 -14.72 -1.63 28.46
N LEU A 457 -13.50 -1.30 28.90
CA LEU A 457 -13.29 -0.32 29.99
C LEU A 457 -13.65 1.10 29.55
N PHE A 458 -13.29 1.54 28.34
CA PHE A 458 -13.65 2.88 27.85
C PHE A 458 -15.17 3.13 27.79
N SER A 459 -15.99 2.08 27.65
CA SER A 459 -17.44 2.21 27.69
C SER A 459 -18.00 2.80 29.00
N ALA A 460 -17.20 2.85 30.08
CA ALA A 460 -17.50 3.57 31.32
C ALA A 460 -17.80 5.07 31.10
N VAL A 461 -17.36 5.64 29.98
CA VAL A 461 -17.64 7.03 29.58
C VAL A 461 -19.13 7.39 29.57
N ARG A 462 -20.01 6.40 29.39
CA ARG A 462 -21.46 6.57 29.41
C ARG A 462 -22.00 7.10 30.74
N MET A 463 -21.29 6.88 31.85
CA MET A 463 -21.62 7.51 33.14
C MET A 463 -21.49 9.03 33.07
N GLY A 464 -20.45 9.55 32.40
CA GLY A 464 -20.24 10.99 32.23
C GLY A 464 -21.30 11.64 31.34
N VAL A 465 -21.73 10.92 30.30
CA VAL A 465 -22.85 11.32 29.42
C VAL A 465 -24.15 11.42 30.23
N ALA A 466 -24.45 10.39 31.03
CA ALA A 466 -25.65 10.36 31.86
C ALA A 466 -25.68 11.51 32.89
N VAL A 467 -24.60 11.71 33.67
CA VAL A 467 -24.48 12.82 34.63
C VAL A 467 -24.71 14.17 33.96
N GLY A 468 -24.09 14.38 32.80
CA GLY A 468 -24.27 15.62 32.06
C GLY A 468 -25.71 15.89 31.65
N THR A 469 -26.44 14.87 31.22
CA THR A 469 -27.89 15.00 30.93
C THR A 469 -28.76 15.15 32.18
N GLU A 470 -28.28 14.72 33.36
CA GLU A 470 -28.92 14.99 34.66
C GLU A 470 -28.75 16.46 35.07
N TRP A 471 -27.59 17.07 34.76
CA TRP A 471 -27.30 18.49 35.05
C TRP A 471 -28.03 19.49 34.13
N TYR A 472 -28.41 19.07 32.92
CA TYR A 472 -29.02 19.92 31.90
C TYR A 472 -30.37 19.35 31.44
N PRO A 473 -31.42 19.38 32.28
CA PRO A 473 -32.68 18.67 32.02
C PRO A 473 -33.46 19.20 30.80
N GLU A 474 -33.41 20.50 30.52
CA GLU A 474 -34.09 21.13 29.36
C GLU A 474 -33.17 21.36 28.15
N GLN A 475 -31.86 21.15 28.31
CA GLN A 475 -30.84 21.37 27.26
C GLN A 475 -29.95 20.14 27.07
N LYS A 476 -30.59 18.96 27.09
CA LYS A 476 -29.89 17.66 26.99
C LYS A 476 -29.14 17.54 25.68
N GLY A 477 -29.77 17.92 24.56
CA GLY A 477 -29.17 17.88 23.24
C GLY A 477 -27.99 18.84 23.14
N GLU A 478 -28.13 20.09 23.56
CA GLU A 478 -27.05 21.10 23.49
C GLU A 478 -25.83 20.67 24.32
N PHE A 479 -26.03 20.18 25.55
CA PHE A 479 -24.94 19.64 26.38
C PHE A 479 -24.21 18.48 25.67
N LEU A 480 -24.96 17.49 25.17
CA LEU A 480 -24.40 16.33 24.47
C LEU A 480 -23.60 16.76 23.22
N GLY A 481 -24.15 17.71 22.45
CA GLY A 481 -23.49 18.28 21.29
C GLY A 481 -22.15 18.92 21.64
N VAL A 482 -22.09 19.75 22.69
CA VAL A 482 -20.83 20.37 23.14
C VAL A 482 -19.84 19.31 23.63
N LEU A 483 -20.29 18.35 24.45
CA LEU A 483 -19.46 17.26 24.96
C LEU A 483 -18.80 16.45 23.84
N TYR A 484 -19.59 16.01 22.86
CA TYR A 484 -19.08 15.25 21.71
C TYR A 484 -18.21 16.10 20.78
N ALA A 485 -18.44 17.42 20.70
CA ALA A 485 -17.58 18.31 19.93
C ALA A 485 -16.18 18.45 20.55
N PHE A 486 -16.07 18.58 21.87
CA PHE A 486 -14.77 18.57 22.57
C PHE A 486 -14.06 17.21 22.44
N ALA A 487 -14.81 16.11 22.59
CA ALA A 487 -14.29 14.76 22.36
C ALA A 487 -13.73 14.58 20.95
N SER A 488 -14.48 15.03 19.94
CA SER A 488 -14.06 14.99 18.54
C SER A 488 -12.82 15.83 18.30
N PHE A 489 -12.73 17.02 18.90
CA PHE A 489 -11.54 17.85 18.80
C PHE A 489 -10.27 17.16 19.32
N ALA A 490 -10.35 16.50 20.49
CA ALA A 490 -9.23 15.72 21.01
C ALA A 490 -8.95 14.47 20.16
N ALA A 491 -9.98 13.82 19.61
CA ALA A 491 -9.82 12.70 18.69
C ALA A 491 -9.07 13.12 17.41
N ALA A 492 -9.41 14.27 16.82
CA ALA A 492 -8.73 14.78 15.62
C ALA A 492 -7.24 15.03 15.88
N ILE A 493 -6.89 15.66 17.02
CA ILE A 493 -5.50 15.86 17.42
C ILE A 493 -4.81 14.50 17.63
N GLY A 494 -5.46 13.60 18.37
CA GLY A 494 -4.91 12.28 18.67
C GLY A 494 -4.69 11.42 17.43
N SER A 495 -5.65 11.35 16.51
CA SER A 495 -5.53 10.63 15.24
C SER A 495 -4.37 11.20 14.41
N MET A 496 -4.29 12.52 14.26
CA MET A 496 -3.23 13.17 13.50
C MET A 496 -1.83 12.89 14.09
N VAL A 497 -1.66 13.06 15.41
CA VAL A 497 -0.37 12.86 16.10
C VAL A 497 0.01 11.38 16.12
N CYS A 498 -0.90 10.50 16.54
CA CYS A 498 -0.62 9.08 16.70
C CYS A 498 -0.37 8.39 15.35
N SER A 499 -1.14 8.70 14.29
CA SER A 499 -0.90 8.12 12.96
C SER A 499 0.46 8.54 12.39
N LYS A 500 0.80 9.84 12.46
CA LYS A 500 2.11 10.33 11.98
C LYS A 500 3.26 9.70 12.76
N LEU A 501 3.13 9.64 14.09
CA LEU A 501 4.16 9.06 14.96
C LEU A 501 4.35 7.57 14.69
N TYR A 502 3.25 6.83 14.53
CA TYR A 502 3.29 5.40 14.26
C TYR A 502 4.01 5.13 12.93
N VAL A 503 3.62 5.81 11.83
CA VAL A 503 4.25 5.62 10.52
C VAL A 503 5.73 6.02 10.53
N THR A 504 6.09 7.09 11.25
CA THR A 504 7.49 7.52 11.37
C THR A 504 8.36 6.50 12.10
N LEU A 505 7.81 5.78 13.07
CA LEU A 505 8.54 4.81 13.89
C LEU A 505 8.43 3.37 13.37
N LEU A 506 7.49 3.10 12.45
CA LEU A 506 7.28 1.78 11.86
C LEU A 506 8.53 1.17 11.21
N PRO A 507 9.37 1.92 10.47
CA PRO A 507 10.62 1.38 9.90
C PRO A 507 11.61 0.87 10.95
N THR A 508 11.49 1.29 12.21
CA THR A 508 12.35 0.78 13.30
C THR A 508 11.86 -0.58 13.79
N SER A 509 10.57 -0.68 14.11
CA SER A 509 9.81 -1.93 14.30
C SER A 509 8.36 -1.62 14.65
N THR A 510 7.49 -2.62 14.53
CA THR A 510 6.09 -2.55 14.97
C THR A 510 5.96 -2.27 16.48
N THR A 511 6.87 -2.79 17.30
CA THR A 511 6.95 -2.50 18.75
C THR A 511 7.28 -1.03 19.01
N PHE A 512 8.26 -0.45 18.32
CA PHE A 512 8.61 0.97 18.49
C PHE A 512 7.47 1.89 18.03
N ALA A 513 6.80 1.55 16.93
CA ALA A 513 5.62 2.28 16.47
C ALA A 513 4.51 2.33 17.52
N MET A 514 4.18 1.18 18.13
CA MET A 514 3.18 1.13 19.20
C MET A 514 3.65 1.84 20.48
N LEU A 515 4.94 1.75 20.85
CA LEU A 515 5.50 2.50 21.98
C LEU A 515 5.33 4.02 21.81
N GLY A 516 5.46 4.54 20.58
CA GLY A 516 5.18 5.93 20.26
C GLY A 516 3.75 6.32 20.62
N ILE A 517 2.75 5.54 20.18
CA ILE A 517 1.34 5.78 20.50
C ILE A 517 1.10 5.71 22.01
N VAL A 518 1.66 4.70 22.69
CA VAL A 518 1.55 4.52 24.14
C VAL A 518 2.10 5.74 24.88
N GLY A 519 3.25 6.26 24.45
CA GLY A 519 3.91 7.42 25.03
C GLY A 519 3.08 8.71 25.01
N VAL A 520 2.18 8.86 24.03
CA VAL A 520 1.26 10.01 23.94
C VAL A 520 -0.07 9.74 24.65
N SER A 521 -0.63 8.55 24.45
CA SER A 521 -2.01 8.24 24.86
C SER A 521 -2.13 7.95 26.36
N VAL A 522 -1.16 7.27 26.96
CA VAL A 522 -1.21 6.94 28.40
C VAL A 522 -1.17 8.20 29.27
N PRO A 523 -0.29 9.20 29.05
CA PRO A 523 -0.32 10.45 29.79
C PRO A 523 -1.67 11.19 29.66
N ALA A 524 -2.26 11.21 28.47
CA ALA A 524 -3.56 11.84 28.23
C ALA A 524 -4.69 11.16 29.02
N LEU A 525 -4.71 9.83 29.03
CA LEU A 525 -5.65 9.04 29.84
C LEU A 525 -5.45 9.29 31.34
N LEU A 526 -4.21 9.27 31.83
CA LEU A 526 -3.90 9.53 33.24
C LEU A 526 -4.29 10.96 33.67
N PHE A 527 -4.13 11.94 32.78
CA PHE A 527 -4.64 13.28 33.01
C PHE A 527 -6.17 13.29 33.11
N GLY A 528 -6.88 12.57 32.24
CA GLY A 528 -8.32 12.34 32.34
C GLY A 528 -8.73 11.72 33.69
N ALA A 529 -8.02 10.69 34.15
CA ALA A 529 -8.26 10.08 35.47
C ALA A 529 -8.03 11.08 36.62
N TRP A 530 -6.98 11.89 36.53
CA TRP A 530 -6.70 12.94 37.51
C TRP A 530 -7.83 13.97 37.58
N MET A 531 -8.37 14.39 36.43
CA MET A 531 -9.53 15.29 36.36
C MET A 531 -10.76 14.71 37.06
N ILE A 532 -11.02 13.41 36.90
CA ILE A 532 -12.10 12.71 37.62
C ILE A 532 -11.85 12.74 39.12
N MET A 533 -10.63 12.44 39.56
CA MET A 533 -10.29 12.41 40.99
C MET A 533 -10.45 13.79 41.66
N LYS A 534 -10.39 14.87 40.87
CA LYS A 534 -10.57 16.25 41.32
C LYS A 534 -12.01 16.75 41.35
N PHE A 535 -13.02 15.94 41.03
CA PHE A 535 -14.43 16.31 41.24
C PHE A 535 -14.70 16.64 42.71
N GLU A 536 -15.37 17.76 42.94
CA GLU A 536 -15.70 18.28 44.28
C GLU A 536 -17.17 18.05 44.65
N GLY A 537 -18.08 18.04 43.67
CA GLY A 537 -19.50 17.83 43.87
C GLY A 537 -19.88 16.36 44.08
N ASP A 538 -20.78 16.13 45.04
CA ASP A 538 -21.37 14.80 45.28
C ASP A 538 -22.31 14.35 44.14
N GLU A 539 -22.82 15.29 43.34
CA GLU A 539 -23.70 15.06 42.17
C GLU A 539 -23.06 14.24 41.06
N PHE A 540 -21.73 14.27 40.96
CA PHE A 540 -21.03 13.38 40.03
C PHE A 540 -20.90 11.97 40.62
N SER A 541 -20.58 11.88 41.91
CA SER A 541 -20.33 10.60 42.57
C SER A 541 -21.61 9.78 42.71
N TRP A 542 -22.71 10.45 43.09
CA TRP A 542 -24.00 9.84 43.41
C TRP A 542 -25.08 10.26 42.41
N PRO A 543 -25.93 9.32 41.95
CA PRO A 543 -27.12 9.65 41.17
C PRO A 543 -28.02 10.70 41.85
N VAL A 544 -28.62 11.60 41.05
CA VAL A 544 -29.49 12.68 41.57
C VAL A 544 -30.65 12.15 42.44
N TRP A 545 -31.20 10.98 42.12
CA TRP A 545 -32.26 10.36 42.92
C TRP A 545 -31.79 9.90 44.31
N MET A 546 -30.53 9.45 44.45
CA MET A 546 -29.93 9.11 45.75
C MET A 546 -29.70 10.36 46.61
N LEU A 547 -29.37 11.49 45.97
CA LEU A 547 -29.16 12.77 46.66
C LEU A 547 -30.49 13.40 47.14
N LYS A 548 -31.60 13.15 46.44
CA LYS A 548 -32.94 13.66 46.77
C LYS A 548 -33.72 12.81 47.80
N GLY A 549 -33.05 11.96 48.58
CA GLY A 549 -33.66 11.20 49.68
C GLY A 549 -33.83 9.69 49.42
N GLY A 550 -33.27 9.16 48.33
CA GLY A 550 -33.16 7.72 48.13
C GLY A 550 -32.26 7.05 49.19
N LYS A 551 -32.60 5.82 49.61
CA LYS A 551 -31.71 5.04 50.50
C LYS A 551 -30.38 4.80 49.78
N LYS A 552 -29.27 5.22 50.39
CA LYS A 552 -27.93 4.86 49.92
C LYS A 552 -27.84 3.33 49.80
N PRO A 553 -27.47 2.78 48.64
CA PRO A 553 -27.38 1.33 48.48
C PRO A 553 -26.29 0.80 49.43
N GLU A 554 -26.66 -0.17 50.27
CA GLU A 554 -25.67 -0.94 51.02
C GLU A 554 -24.75 -1.69 50.04
N VAL A 555 -23.47 -1.84 50.40
CA VAL A 555 -22.49 -2.54 49.56
C VAL A 555 -22.84 -4.03 49.53
N VAL A 556 -23.70 -4.44 48.59
CA VAL A 556 -24.10 -5.84 48.43
C VAL A 556 -23.11 -6.56 47.52
N LYS A 557 -22.52 -7.66 48.03
CA LYS A 557 -21.88 -8.67 47.17
C LYS A 557 -22.97 -9.33 46.31
N LEU A 558 -23.06 -8.90 45.04
CA LEU A 558 -23.99 -9.45 44.05
C LEU A 558 -23.82 -10.97 43.91
N THR A 559 -24.83 -11.74 44.29
CA THR A 559 -24.90 -13.17 44.01
C THR A 559 -25.13 -13.42 42.51
N ILE A 560 -24.81 -14.62 42.01
CA ILE A 560 -24.96 -14.97 40.58
C ILE A 560 -26.42 -14.81 40.11
N SER A 561 -27.39 -15.13 40.96
CA SER A 561 -28.83 -14.94 40.69
C SER A 561 -29.20 -13.46 40.54
N GLU A 562 -28.62 -12.57 41.36
CA GLU A 562 -28.82 -11.12 41.26
C GLU A 562 -28.11 -10.51 40.05
N LYS A 563 -26.96 -11.06 39.63
CA LYS A 563 -26.32 -10.68 38.36
C LYS A 563 -27.23 -11.04 37.17
N LEU A 564 -27.81 -12.25 37.19
CA LEU A 564 -28.70 -12.70 36.12
C LEU A 564 -30.02 -11.91 36.08
N SER A 565 -30.56 -11.53 37.24
CA SER A 565 -31.76 -10.68 37.31
C SER A 565 -31.48 -9.25 36.85
N MET A 566 -30.28 -8.72 37.12
CA MET A 566 -29.82 -7.42 36.60
C MET A 566 -29.82 -7.41 35.07
N PHE A 567 -29.27 -8.45 34.42
CA PHE A 567 -29.30 -8.59 32.95
C PHE A 567 -30.73 -8.67 32.39
N ARG A 568 -31.63 -9.41 33.05
CA ARG A 568 -33.06 -9.49 32.64
C ARG A 568 -33.82 -8.17 32.85
N GLY A 569 -33.38 -7.34 33.78
CA GLY A 569 -33.95 -6.03 34.06
C GLY A 569 -33.49 -4.91 33.12
N MET A 570 -32.46 -5.14 32.28
CA MET A 570 -31.88 -4.08 31.44
C MET A 570 -32.83 -3.53 30.37
N LEU A 571 -33.76 -4.35 29.90
CA LEU A 571 -34.73 -4.02 28.85
C LEU A 571 -36.10 -3.56 29.41
N ARG A 572 -36.24 -3.45 30.74
CA ARG A 572 -37.50 -3.04 31.37
C ARG A 572 -37.46 -1.55 31.64
N PHE A 573 -38.12 -0.78 30.77
CA PHE A 573 -38.31 0.67 30.93
C PHE A 573 -39.79 0.96 31.23
N GLU A 574 -40.04 2.03 31.97
CA GLU A 574 -41.41 2.52 32.20
C GLU A 574 -42.08 2.95 30.88
N SER A 575 -41.33 3.64 30.03
CA SER A 575 -41.81 4.08 28.72
C SER A 575 -41.60 2.99 27.66
N LYS A 576 -42.70 2.59 27.00
CA LYS A 576 -42.65 1.72 25.81
C LYS A 576 -41.87 2.34 24.65
N TRP A 577 -41.77 3.67 24.58
CA TRP A 577 -41.07 4.37 23.51
C TRP A 577 -39.56 4.14 23.56
N ALA A 578 -38.99 3.90 24.75
CA ALA A 578 -37.57 3.61 24.91
C ALA A 578 -37.15 2.41 24.05
N LEU A 579 -37.88 1.29 24.13
CA LEU A 579 -37.57 0.08 23.35
C LEU A 579 -37.74 0.28 21.84
N LEU A 580 -38.75 1.04 21.40
CA LEU A 580 -38.95 1.34 19.98
C LEU A 580 -37.86 2.26 19.42
N CYS A 581 -37.38 3.24 20.21
CA CYS A 581 -36.25 4.08 19.84
C CYS A 581 -34.96 3.26 19.72
N LEU A 582 -34.71 2.37 20.69
CA LEU A 582 -33.57 1.44 20.67
C LEU A 582 -33.58 0.54 19.43
N LEU A 583 -34.75 0.04 19.03
CA LEU A 583 -34.91 -0.72 17.79
C LEU A 583 -34.60 0.15 16.57
N GLY A 584 -35.15 1.37 16.50
CA GLY A 584 -34.89 2.30 15.39
C GLY A 584 -33.40 2.61 15.24
N VAL A 585 -32.69 2.83 16.34
CA VAL A 585 -31.25 3.03 16.34
C VAL A 585 -30.51 1.78 15.87
N THR A 586 -30.91 0.58 16.33
CA THR A 586 -30.31 -0.68 15.87
C THR A 586 -30.43 -0.83 14.35
N LEU A 587 -31.60 -0.54 13.78
CA LEU A 587 -31.85 -0.65 12.35
C LEU A 587 -30.99 0.32 11.52
N VAL A 588 -30.70 1.51 12.04
CA VAL A 588 -29.76 2.46 11.41
C VAL A 588 -28.31 2.03 11.60
N ALA A 589 -27.99 1.46 12.77
CA ALA A 589 -26.64 1.08 13.15
C ALA A 589 -26.09 -0.13 12.38
N ILE A 590 -26.93 -1.11 12.02
CA ILE A 590 -26.52 -2.30 11.25
C ILE A 590 -25.90 -1.92 9.90
N PRO A 591 -26.62 -1.26 8.97
CA PRO A 591 -26.04 -0.90 7.68
C PRO A 591 -24.93 0.15 7.81
N ARG A 592 -24.94 0.97 8.88
CA ARG A 592 -23.80 1.83 9.22
C ARG A 592 -22.53 1.02 9.51
N GLY A 593 -22.61 0.01 10.37
CA GLY A 593 -21.46 -0.82 10.69
C GLY A 593 -20.95 -1.59 9.46
N ALA A 594 -21.87 -2.11 8.67
CA ALA A 594 -21.55 -2.83 7.44
C ALA A 594 -20.79 -1.95 6.43
N VAL A 595 -21.29 -0.75 6.13
CA VAL A 595 -20.72 0.08 5.05
C VAL A 595 -19.71 1.11 5.59
N VAL A 596 -20.09 1.91 6.58
CA VAL A 596 -19.33 3.10 6.98
C VAL A 596 -18.05 2.76 7.72
N LEU A 597 -18.11 1.81 8.66
CA LEU A 597 -16.92 1.44 9.45
C LEU A 597 -15.92 0.59 8.67
N THR A 598 -16.37 -0.08 7.60
CA THR A 598 -15.49 -0.83 6.71
C THR A 598 -15.00 0.03 5.53
N ALA A 599 -15.61 1.20 5.27
CA ALA A 599 -15.25 2.07 4.15
C ALA A 599 -13.81 2.59 4.20
N LEU A 600 -13.26 2.85 5.39
CA LEU A 600 -11.84 3.20 5.51
C LEU A 600 -10.94 2.09 4.98
N ARG A 601 -11.33 0.82 5.18
CA ARG A 601 -10.59 -0.34 4.67
C ARG A 601 -10.77 -0.49 3.18
N TYR A 602 -11.98 -0.25 2.67
CA TYR A 602 -12.19 -0.15 1.23
C TYR A 602 -11.29 0.94 0.60
N LEU A 603 -11.16 2.12 1.20
CA LEU A 603 -10.27 3.18 0.70
C LEU A 603 -8.80 2.75 0.72
N GLU A 604 -8.35 2.03 1.75
CA GLU A 604 -6.98 1.47 1.78
C GLU A 604 -6.77 0.41 0.68
N VAL A 605 -7.74 -0.48 0.46
CA VAL A 605 -7.71 -1.48 -0.63
C VAL A 605 -7.72 -0.82 -2.00
N VAL A 606 -8.35 0.36 -2.12
CA VAL A 606 -8.36 1.17 -3.35
C VAL A 606 -7.04 1.92 -3.57
N GLY A 607 -6.14 1.95 -2.59
CA GLY A 607 -4.76 2.46 -2.75
C GLY A 607 -4.42 3.74 -1.96
N PHE A 608 -5.18 4.08 -0.92
CA PHE A 608 -4.85 5.18 -0.02
C PHE A 608 -3.96 4.74 1.16
N ASP A 609 -2.88 5.49 1.40
CA ASP A 609 -1.97 5.22 2.53
C ASP A 609 -2.61 5.49 3.89
N VAL A 610 -2.12 4.78 4.90
CA VAL A 610 -2.59 4.85 6.28
C VAL A 610 -2.37 6.23 6.91
N ASP A 611 -1.27 6.93 6.58
CA ASP A 611 -1.03 8.29 7.08
C ASP A 611 -2.02 9.30 6.50
N PHE A 612 -2.39 9.14 5.22
CA PHE A 612 -3.46 9.90 4.60
C PHE A 612 -4.82 9.52 5.18
N THR A 613 -5.10 8.24 5.45
CA THR A 613 -6.31 7.80 6.13
C THR A 613 -6.45 8.43 7.52
N GLY A 614 -5.35 8.52 8.28
CA GLY A 614 -5.33 9.24 9.57
C GLY A 614 -5.57 10.74 9.44
N LEU A 615 -5.08 11.36 8.37
CA LEU A 615 -5.32 12.77 8.06
C LEU A 615 -6.77 13.01 7.62
N LEU A 616 -7.32 12.15 6.76
CA LEU A 616 -8.71 12.17 6.34
C LEU A 616 -9.65 12.04 7.53
N GLU A 617 -9.34 11.15 8.46
CA GLU A 617 -10.10 11.05 9.71
C GLU A 617 -10.04 12.37 10.49
N ALA A 618 -8.86 12.98 10.65
CA ALA A 618 -8.76 14.26 11.36
C ALA A 618 -9.66 15.33 10.73
N TRP A 619 -9.71 15.41 9.39
CA TRP A 619 -10.61 16.32 8.67
C TRP A 619 -12.10 15.94 8.80
N ALA A 620 -12.43 14.65 8.71
CA ALA A 620 -13.78 14.15 8.92
C ALA A 620 -14.26 14.49 10.34
N VAL A 621 -13.42 14.25 11.34
CA VAL A 621 -13.69 14.57 12.74
C VAL A 621 -13.83 16.09 12.96
N ILE A 622 -13.07 16.92 12.22
CA ILE A 622 -13.27 18.38 12.20
C ILE A 622 -14.64 18.77 11.64
N ALA A 623 -15.11 18.12 10.58
CA ALA A 623 -16.46 18.37 10.07
C ALA A 623 -17.54 17.90 11.06
N VAL A 624 -17.32 16.73 11.68
CA VAL A 624 -18.19 16.10 12.68
C VAL A 624 -18.36 16.97 13.92
N LEU A 625 -17.29 17.59 14.45
CA LEU A 625 -17.39 18.43 15.66
C LEU A 625 -18.28 19.66 15.44
N VAL A 626 -18.23 20.27 14.25
CA VAL A 626 -19.08 21.41 13.91
C VAL A 626 -20.53 20.98 13.89
N LEU A 627 -20.81 19.82 13.29
CA LEU A 627 -22.17 19.29 13.26
C LEU A 627 -22.66 18.88 14.66
N TYR A 628 -21.83 18.29 15.53
CA TYR A 628 -22.21 17.98 16.91
C TYR A 628 -22.74 19.21 17.66
N ALA A 629 -22.03 20.33 17.56
CA ALA A 629 -22.41 21.57 18.24
C ALA A 629 -23.72 22.18 17.73
N ILE A 630 -24.09 21.90 16.46
CA ILE A 630 -25.33 22.37 15.83
C ILE A 630 -26.47 21.40 16.16
N ILE A 631 -26.24 20.10 15.96
CA ILE A 631 -27.29 19.09 16.01
C ILE A 631 -27.84 18.89 17.42
N GLY A 632 -27.03 19.14 18.45
CA GLY A 632 -27.49 19.16 19.84
C GLY A 632 -28.66 20.11 20.04
N ARG A 633 -28.52 21.37 19.62
CA ARG A 633 -29.57 22.36 19.68
C ARG A 633 -30.77 22.01 18.79
N VAL A 634 -30.52 21.44 17.62
CA VAL A 634 -31.60 20.99 16.72
C VAL A 634 -32.41 19.84 17.33
N CYS A 635 -31.79 18.92 18.08
CA CYS A 635 -32.51 17.89 18.82
C CYS A 635 -33.45 18.49 19.86
N ASP A 636 -33.02 19.54 20.55
CA ASP A 636 -33.84 20.24 21.54
C ASP A 636 -34.97 21.04 20.85
N ASP A 637 -34.70 21.71 19.73
CA ASP A 637 -35.67 22.57 19.01
C ASP A 637 -36.69 21.79 18.14
N ARG A 638 -36.30 20.66 17.53
CA ARG A 638 -37.10 19.92 16.52
C ARG A 638 -37.46 18.50 16.93
N GLY A 639 -37.04 18.09 18.12
CA GLY A 639 -37.23 16.73 18.63
C GLY A 639 -36.13 15.76 18.15
N PRO A 640 -35.58 14.93 19.05
CA PRO A 640 -34.51 14.01 18.69
C PRO A 640 -34.98 12.86 17.77
N GLN A 641 -36.29 12.53 17.76
CA GLN A 641 -36.87 11.55 16.83
C GLN A 641 -36.75 11.98 15.37
N THR A 642 -36.93 13.28 15.09
CA THR A 642 -36.82 13.86 13.75
C THR A 642 -35.37 13.80 13.27
N VAL A 643 -34.43 14.09 14.16
CA VAL A 643 -33.00 14.03 13.87
C VAL A 643 -32.55 12.59 13.61
N LEU A 644 -33.11 11.59 14.30
CA LEU A 644 -32.83 10.18 14.02
C LEU A 644 -33.29 9.78 12.60
N LEU A 645 -34.47 10.25 12.17
CA LEU A 645 -34.94 10.07 10.80
C LEU A 645 -34.00 10.73 9.78
N TRP A 646 -33.58 11.97 10.03
CA TRP A 646 -32.63 12.66 9.14
C TRP A 646 -31.31 11.92 9.05
N SER A 647 -30.83 11.37 10.16
CA SER A 647 -29.66 10.49 10.20
C SER A 647 -29.86 9.28 9.27
N ALA A 648 -30.96 8.54 9.44
CA ALA A 648 -31.26 7.37 8.61
C ALA A 648 -31.35 7.71 7.11
N ALA A 649 -32.03 8.81 6.77
CA ALA A 649 -32.20 9.24 5.38
C ALA A 649 -30.89 9.71 4.75
N THR A 650 -30.10 10.49 5.48
CA THR A 650 -28.82 11.02 5.01
C THR A 650 -27.80 9.89 4.84
N TYR A 651 -27.70 9.00 5.83
CA TYR A 651 -26.88 7.80 5.72
C TYR A 651 -27.33 6.92 4.56
N GLY A 652 -28.61 6.56 4.51
CA GLY A 652 -29.14 5.65 3.50
C GLY A 652 -28.96 6.19 2.09
N THR A 653 -29.13 7.50 1.88
CA THR A 653 -28.94 8.10 0.55
C THR A 653 -27.47 8.14 0.17
N LEU A 654 -26.61 8.74 1.00
CA LEU A 654 -25.20 8.95 0.67
C LEU A 654 -24.44 7.63 0.52
N TRP A 655 -24.69 6.67 1.41
CA TRP A 655 -23.98 5.40 1.38
C TRP A 655 -24.56 4.42 0.36
N SER A 656 -25.81 4.57 -0.07
CA SER A 656 -26.30 3.85 -1.25
C SER A 656 -25.66 4.38 -2.54
N ILE A 657 -25.35 5.69 -2.61
CA ILE A 657 -24.58 6.28 -3.74
C ILE A 657 -23.14 5.77 -3.71
N PHE A 658 -22.52 5.71 -2.52
CA PHE A 658 -21.18 5.14 -2.33
C PHE A 658 -21.08 3.70 -2.87
N SER A 659 -22.12 2.88 -2.68
CA SER A 659 -22.19 1.49 -3.18
C SER A 659 -22.18 1.36 -4.71
N ILE A 660 -22.28 2.44 -5.49
CA ILE A 660 -22.32 2.36 -6.95
C ILE A 660 -20.93 2.10 -7.55
N GLY A 661 -19.84 2.30 -6.79
CA GLY A 661 -18.46 2.16 -7.30
C GLY A 661 -17.97 3.49 -7.86
N LEU A 662 -17.75 4.46 -6.99
CA LEU A 662 -17.37 5.82 -7.35
C LEU A 662 -15.86 5.93 -7.56
N PRO A 663 -15.39 6.91 -8.36
CA PRO A 663 -13.98 7.26 -8.42
C PRO A 663 -13.39 7.47 -7.00
N PRO A 664 -12.15 7.03 -6.72
CA PRO A 664 -11.57 7.03 -5.37
C PRO A 664 -11.66 8.38 -4.64
N MET A 665 -11.42 9.48 -5.34
CA MET A 665 -11.51 10.83 -4.75
C MET A 665 -12.94 11.23 -4.38
N ILE A 666 -13.95 10.78 -5.13
CA ILE A 666 -15.35 11.02 -4.80
C ILE A 666 -15.76 10.15 -3.61
N ALA A 667 -15.27 8.92 -3.53
CA ALA A 667 -15.46 8.05 -2.37
C ALA A 667 -14.91 8.69 -1.08
N VAL A 668 -13.72 9.29 -1.14
CA VAL A 668 -13.14 10.08 -0.03
C VAL A 668 -14.04 11.25 0.36
N LEU A 669 -14.56 12.01 -0.60
CA LEU A 669 -15.44 13.15 -0.32
C LEU A 669 -16.72 12.73 0.40
N ILE A 670 -17.32 11.60 -0.01
CA ILE A 670 -18.52 11.06 0.66
C ILE A 670 -18.17 10.58 2.08
N PHE A 671 -17.03 9.92 2.26
CA PHE A 671 -16.56 9.44 3.57
C PHE A 671 -16.45 10.59 4.59
N VAL A 672 -15.94 11.75 4.16
CA VAL A 672 -15.74 12.93 5.01
C VAL A 672 -17.05 13.61 5.44
N VAL A 673 -18.19 13.29 4.80
CA VAL A 673 -19.48 13.93 5.15
C VAL A 673 -19.91 13.54 6.57
N PRO A 674 -20.04 14.52 7.49
CA PRO A 674 -20.33 14.22 8.89
C PRO A 674 -21.82 13.87 9.05
N ILE A 675 -22.18 12.59 9.15
CA ILE A 675 -23.57 12.17 9.40
C ILE A 675 -23.75 11.59 10.81
N TYR A 676 -22.69 10.96 11.33
CA TYR A 676 -22.69 10.29 12.64
C TYR A 676 -23.15 11.14 13.83
N PRO A 677 -22.87 12.46 13.89
CA PRO A 677 -23.41 13.30 14.96
C PRO A 677 -24.92 13.23 15.11
N MET A 678 -25.66 13.15 13.99
CA MET A 678 -27.11 13.05 14.04
C MET A 678 -27.56 11.75 14.71
N LEU A 679 -26.91 10.62 14.41
CA LEU A 679 -27.23 9.33 15.01
C LEU A 679 -26.95 9.31 16.52
N LEU A 680 -25.75 9.70 16.95
CA LEU A 680 -25.39 9.61 18.37
C LEU A 680 -26.20 10.55 19.24
N VAL A 681 -26.27 11.84 18.87
CA VAL A 681 -26.93 12.84 19.71
C VAL A 681 -28.42 12.54 19.79
N SER A 682 -29.07 12.16 18.69
CA SER A 682 -30.49 11.77 18.72
C SER A 682 -30.73 10.52 19.57
N ASN A 683 -29.88 9.51 19.47
CA ASN A 683 -29.98 8.28 20.27
C ASN A 683 -29.90 8.56 21.78
N ASP A 684 -28.84 9.27 22.20
CA ASP A 684 -28.64 9.59 23.61
C ASP A 684 -29.73 10.55 24.11
N ALA A 685 -30.17 11.53 23.29
CA ALA A 685 -31.26 12.42 23.63
C ALA A 685 -32.62 11.72 23.73
N LEU A 686 -32.93 10.75 22.86
CA LEU A 686 -34.16 9.94 22.93
C LEU A 686 -34.21 9.11 24.21
N MET A 687 -33.09 8.44 24.53
CA MET A 687 -33.00 7.70 25.79
C MET A 687 -33.08 8.64 26.99
N ALA A 688 -32.48 9.81 26.90
CA ALA A 688 -32.58 10.87 27.91
C ALA A 688 -33.98 11.52 28.00
N LYS A 689 -34.83 11.36 26.99
CA LYS A 689 -36.21 11.85 26.99
C LYS A 689 -37.15 10.83 27.63
N PHE A 690 -37.02 9.55 27.28
CA PHE A 690 -37.97 8.50 27.67
C PHE A 690 -37.58 7.68 28.90
N THR A 691 -36.48 8.02 29.58
CA THR A 691 -36.09 7.41 30.87
C THR A 691 -36.21 8.42 32.01
N ASN A 692 -36.56 7.96 33.20
CA ASN A 692 -36.54 8.78 34.41
C ASN A 692 -35.11 8.85 35.00
N ASN A 693 -34.94 9.50 36.16
CA ASN A 693 -33.63 9.63 36.81
C ASN A 693 -33.10 8.32 37.41
N GLU A 694 -33.97 7.38 37.79
CA GLU A 694 -33.59 6.06 38.31
C GLU A 694 -33.09 5.13 37.20
N GLU A 695 -33.62 5.29 35.99
CA GLU A 695 -33.32 4.47 34.82
C GLU A 695 -32.29 5.11 33.88
N ARG A 696 -31.78 6.31 34.20
CA ARG A 696 -31.01 7.17 33.29
C ARG A 696 -29.70 6.54 32.81
N ASN A 697 -28.85 6.05 33.70
CA ASN A 697 -27.55 5.48 33.31
C ASN A 697 -27.74 4.18 32.54
N ARG A 698 -28.69 3.34 32.96
CA ARG A 698 -29.11 2.17 32.19
C ARG A 698 -29.61 2.54 30.80
N GLY A 699 -30.45 3.58 30.66
CA GLY A 699 -30.96 4.05 29.38
C GLY A 699 -29.88 4.50 28.42
N ILE A 700 -28.97 5.38 28.89
CA ILE A 700 -27.81 5.84 28.11
C ILE A 700 -26.84 4.69 27.81
N GLY A 701 -26.66 3.75 28.74
CA GLY A 701 -25.89 2.52 28.51
C GLY A 701 -26.50 1.67 27.39
N MET A 702 -27.83 1.51 27.37
CA MET A 702 -28.56 0.79 26.33
C MET A 702 -28.51 1.49 24.97
N ALA A 703 -28.52 2.82 24.93
CA ALA A 703 -28.25 3.58 23.71
C ALA A 703 -26.89 3.22 23.11
N SER A 704 -25.85 3.07 23.94
CA SER A 704 -24.54 2.58 23.50
C SER A 704 -24.61 1.16 22.96
N LEU A 705 -25.32 0.27 23.65
CA LEU A 705 -25.47 -1.12 23.24
C LEU A 705 -26.06 -1.20 21.84
N VAL A 706 -27.22 -0.60 21.60
CA VAL A 706 -27.89 -0.75 20.29
C VAL A 706 -27.12 -0.10 19.15
N ALA A 707 -26.46 1.03 19.41
CA ALA A 707 -25.66 1.72 18.40
C ALA A 707 -24.43 0.89 18.00
N PHE A 708 -23.70 0.31 18.95
CA PHE A 708 -22.46 -0.41 18.66
C PHE A 708 -22.64 -1.91 18.43
N LEU A 709 -23.63 -2.55 19.05
CA LEU A 709 -24.02 -3.92 18.74
C LEU A 709 -24.61 -4.00 17.33
N GLY A 710 -25.46 -3.05 16.95
CA GLY A 710 -25.97 -2.94 15.58
C GLY A 710 -24.80 -2.84 14.59
N GLN A 711 -23.83 -1.95 14.86
CA GLN A 711 -22.63 -1.83 14.04
C GLN A 711 -21.82 -3.12 13.98
N SER A 712 -21.60 -3.78 15.11
CA SER A 712 -20.88 -5.07 15.18
C SER A 712 -21.58 -6.15 14.36
N ILE A 713 -22.92 -6.23 14.37
CA ILE A 713 -23.68 -7.15 13.51
C ILE A 713 -23.44 -6.84 12.03
N GLY A 714 -23.43 -5.56 11.65
CA GLY A 714 -23.12 -5.15 10.28
C GLY A 714 -21.69 -5.51 9.85
N ILE A 715 -20.70 -5.28 10.71
CA ILE A 715 -19.30 -5.63 10.44
C ILE A 715 -19.13 -7.15 10.35
N LEU A 716 -19.79 -7.92 11.23
CA LEU A 716 -19.77 -9.38 11.21
C LEU A 716 -20.39 -9.94 9.92
N ALA A 717 -21.46 -9.32 9.42
CA ALA A 717 -22.01 -9.67 8.11
C ALA A 717 -20.99 -9.42 6.99
N GLY A 718 -20.20 -8.33 7.09
CA GLY A 718 -19.09 -8.04 6.19
C GLY A 718 -18.01 -9.12 6.23
N PHE A 719 -17.58 -9.54 7.43
CA PHE A 719 -16.60 -10.63 7.60
C PHE A 719 -17.02 -11.90 6.82
N PHE A 720 -18.26 -12.37 6.99
CA PHE A 720 -18.74 -13.56 6.29
C PHE A 720 -18.94 -13.33 4.79
N ALA A 721 -19.53 -12.20 4.39
CA ALA A 721 -19.82 -11.90 2.99
C ALA A 721 -18.54 -11.71 2.17
N LEU A 722 -17.58 -10.93 2.67
CA LEU A 722 -16.30 -10.69 2.02
C LEU A 722 -15.48 -11.97 1.94
N GLY A 723 -15.37 -12.73 3.05
CA GLY A 723 -14.66 -14.01 3.05
C GLY A 723 -15.24 -15.00 2.03
N TYR A 724 -16.57 -15.06 1.90
CA TYR A 724 -17.21 -15.88 0.87
C TYR A 724 -16.93 -15.38 -0.56
N LEU A 725 -17.05 -14.07 -0.82
CA LEU A 725 -16.84 -13.49 -2.15
C LEU A 725 -15.38 -13.64 -2.61
N ILE A 726 -14.42 -13.40 -1.71
CA ILE A 726 -12.99 -13.53 -1.98
C ILE A 726 -12.62 -15.00 -2.22
N SER A 727 -13.09 -15.93 -1.38
CA SER A 727 -12.88 -17.37 -1.59
C SER A 727 -13.56 -17.92 -2.86
N SER A 728 -14.54 -17.20 -3.39
CA SER A 728 -15.18 -17.51 -4.69
C SER A 728 -14.42 -16.94 -5.89
N GLY A 729 -13.24 -16.35 -5.68
CA GLY A 729 -12.35 -15.85 -6.73
C GLY A 729 -12.58 -14.39 -7.13
N LYS A 730 -13.33 -13.60 -6.35
CA LYS A 730 -13.43 -12.15 -6.58
C LYS A 730 -12.27 -11.41 -5.92
N THR A 731 -11.82 -10.33 -6.54
CA THR A 731 -10.93 -9.37 -5.87
C THR A 731 -11.61 -8.65 -4.71
N ASP A 732 -10.79 -8.15 -3.79
CA ASP A 732 -11.24 -7.43 -2.60
C ASP A 732 -12.15 -6.25 -2.96
N ILE A 733 -11.80 -5.46 -3.98
CA ILE A 733 -12.60 -4.30 -4.43
C ILE A 733 -14.00 -4.75 -4.86
N ALA A 734 -14.10 -5.76 -5.73
CA ALA A 734 -15.38 -6.27 -6.23
C ALA A 734 -16.22 -6.90 -5.11
N ALA A 735 -15.57 -7.54 -4.13
CA ALA A 735 -16.22 -8.09 -2.95
C ALA A 735 -16.84 -6.97 -2.08
N TYR A 736 -16.09 -5.90 -1.80
CA TYR A 736 -16.57 -4.74 -1.04
C TYR A 736 -17.75 -4.06 -1.71
N GLU A 737 -17.67 -3.76 -3.02
CA GLU A 737 -18.76 -3.11 -3.74
C GLU A 737 -20.05 -3.95 -3.75
N THR A 738 -19.92 -5.26 -3.96
CA THR A 738 -21.06 -6.18 -3.93
C THR A 738 -21.70 -6.20 -2.54
N PHE A 739 -20.90 -6.26 -1.48
CA PHE A 739 -21.37 -6.20 -0.11
C PHE A 739 -22.08 -4.88 0.21
N TYR A 740 -21.53 -3.75 -0.24
CA TYR A 740 -22.14 -2.43 -0.03
C TYR A 740 -23.49 -2.28 -0.76
N ARG A 741 -23.63 -2.83 -1.96
CA ARG A 741 -24.91 -2.86 -2.68
C ARG A 741 -25.95 -3.72 -1.97
N ALA A 742 -25.54 -4.84 -1.36
CA ALA A 742 -26.43 -5.70 -0.60
C ALA A 742 -27.01 -5.04 0.67
N ASN A 743 -26.42 -3.93 1.14
CA ASN A 743 -26.90 -3.19 2.31
C ASN A 743 -28.02 -2.16 2.01
N VAL A 744 -28.28 -1.83 0.74
CA VAL A 744 -29.31 -0.84 0.36
C VAL A 744 -30.72 -1.18 0.91
N PRO A 745 -31.20 -2.44 0.88
CA PRO A 745 -32.49 -2.79 1.48
C PRO A 745 -32.55 -2.54 3.00
N LEU A 746 -31.44 -2.71 3.71
CA LEU A 746 -31.37 -2.45 5.16
C LEU A 746 -31.52 -0.94 5.44
N TRP A 747 -30.94 -0.09 4.59
CA TRP A 747 -31.15 1.37 4.66
C TRP A 747 -32.60 1.76 4.43
N ILE A 748 -33.26 1.20 3.42
CA ILE A 748 -34.69 1.46 3.14
C ILE A 748 -35.55 1.09 4.36
N LEU A 749 -35.29 -0.07 4.97
CA LEU A 749 -35.99 -0.52 6.16
C LEU A 749 -35.76 0.42 7.35
N ALA A 750 -34.52 0.87 7.58
CA ALA A 750 -34.18 1.81 8.65
C ALA A 750 -34.88 3.17 8.47
N ILE A 751 -34.92 3.70 7.25
CA ILE A 751 -35.62 4.95 6.92
C ILE A 751 -37.13 4.79 7.15
N GLY A 752 -37.72 3.71 6.63
CA GLY A 752 -39.16 3.46 6.79
C GLY A 752 -39.58 3.35 8.26
N PHE A 753 -38.79 2.64 9.07
CA PHE A 753 -39.08 2.47 10.49
C PHE A 753 -38.90 3.78 11.27
N THR A 754 -37.81 4.51 11.06
CA THR A 754 -37.55 5.79 11.75
C THR A 754 -38.55 6.87 11.35
N PHE A 755 -39.03 6.86 10.10
CA PHE A 755 -40.11 7.73 9.65
C PHE A 755 -41.42 7.44 10.39
N TRP A 756 -41.80 6.16 10.48
CA TRP A 756 -42.96 5.73 11.25
C TRP A 756 -42.84 6.12 12.73
N LEU A 757 -41.66 5.91 13.32
CA LEU A 757 -41.38 6.23 14.72
C LEU A 757 -41.53 7.73 15.00
N ALA A 758 -40.90 8.59 14.19
CA ALA A 758 -40.97 10.04 14.35
C ALA A 758 -42.42 10.55 14.28
N LYS A 759 -43.17 10.14 13.24
CA LYS A 759 -44.58 10.53 13.08
C LYS A 759 -45.45 10.11 14.26
N ARG A 760 -45.18 8.94 14.84
CA ARG A 760 -45.96 8.39 15.97
C ARG A 760 -45.67 9.12 17.27
N ILE A 761 -44.40 9.45 17.54
CA ILE A 761 -44.00 10.22 18.73
C ILE A 761 -44.58 11.65 18.65
N ASP A 762 -44.45 12.31 17.51
CA ASP A 762 -44.99 13.66 17.31
C ASP A 762 -46.52 13.69 17.51
N SER A 763 -47.22 12.67 17.01
CA SER A 763 -48.68 12.56 17.20
C SER A 763 -49.10 12.32 18.64
N SER A 764 -48.29 11.62 19.46
CA SER A 764 -48.60 11.45 20.88
C SER A 764 -48.37 12.71 21.70
N GLU A 765 -47.37 13.52 21.34
CA GLU A 765 -47.07 14.78 22.06
C GLU A 765 -48.18 15.81 21.91
N VAL A 766 -48.79 15.91 20.73
CA VAL A 766 -49.95 16.79 20.50
C VAL A 766 -51.13 16.38 21.38
N ILE A 767 -51.37 15.07 21.53
CA ILE A 767 -52.48 14.56 22.35
C ILE A 767 -52.23 14.80 23.84
N ASP A 768 -51.00 14.60 24.33
CA ASP A 768 -50.67 14.84 25.74
C ASP A 768 -50.70 16.35 26.09
N ALA A 769 -50.35 17.22 25.13
CA ALA A 769 -50.49 18.68 25.26
C ALA A 769 -51.97 19.11 25.31
N GLU A 770 -52.83 18.58 24.43
CA GLU A 770 -54.28 18.88 24.42
C GLU A 770 -55.03 18.35 25.65
N ILE A 771 -54.51 17.33 26.35
CA ILE A 771 -55.10 16.78 27.59
C ILE A 771 -54.62 17.53 28.84
N SER A 772 -53.51 18.27 28.75
CA SER A 772 -52.94 19.03 29.89
C SER A 772 -53.31 20.51 29.92
N GLU A 773 -53.96 21.02 28.86
CA GLU A 773 -54.75 22.27 28.85
C GLU A 773 -56.21 22.01 29.25
#